data_AF-A0A954HXJ6-F1
#
_entry.id   AF-A0A954HXJ6-F1
#
_cell.length_a   1.000
_cell.length_b   1.000
_cell.length_c   1.000
_cell.angle_alpha   90.00
_cell.angle_beta   90.00
_cell.angle_gamma   90.00
#
_symmetry.space_group_name_H-M   'P 1'
#
loop_
_entity.id
_entity.type
_entity.pdbx_description
1 polymer ?
#
loop_
_entity_poly.entity_id
_entity_poly.type
_entity_poly.pdbx_seq_one_letter_code
_entity_poly.pdbx_strand_id
1 'polypeptide(L)'
;IEVVNSTFHGNYTTGGSSEGGAIFSHRGAITIVNSTLSGNQTQSDGGGIFAVYSDVTIVNSTITGNSAAGRGGGIDFFPNAYDGESLTIHNSIVAGNSAATNPDFTIPGGPAGSLEVRYSLIGDNEGTTLIEAQSRDVNGNFIGDADSGGVIDPRLATLQDNGGATLTHDLLPNSLAFNGGDNTLAVDPTDFDSPLTTDQRGPSFVRSFAGRVDMGAVESRDLTGRFVVDSAADVVDGNITNGHRSLREVVDLANRTFGVDTVTFAPALDGTALLLTSGQIDILEGIDFVGNGTANTIIDAQQNSRIFAIAGFRNNVTLDSLTLQNGRTTAGLDKGGAVVVGGLSTLHATRSRITGSSTAGTNAEGGAIAAVYGNVVLVDSTLSGNWTSGLSGEGGAVFSRYGTITVRGSTLHANFTTGESSEGGAIAAFNGNVTIVNSTLSGNRVEGGDTFGGGGLFADAGDVVVVNSTITGNSAPRAGGLEIYPNDNGESLTVYNSIIAGNLAATNPDFTAPANPGANLTVRFSLIGNNSGTMLAEDQSGSSGNFIGGGTAGTAINPLLAPLADNGGPTQTHALLPGSLALNTGNNALAVDHIMSPLTSDQRGAPFHRIFGSAVDIGAFEDQALLITGNNAFLTGTVNPDSIVYRVGNGQININGVTYVLPSNIKMLQVDALEGSDVLNLIGTSGNESGLTRPGTVFFEHDSTHAGFDFTAVNVEIAILDGNGGTDTLTLRDPATTSDDKFFARPNSAVMFAADGSYQSNAFGFITTGIFGDGNDLLRFSDSPDNDTLTASPGLATFTGPTFSHSAQNFDVLVAVSLNGVDTANLTGTAGVDALLARAGVAVMSGTGFNFQLDSFETVNSNGLGSSDLVRFLGSAGDDLLNANPTSASFVTGGFTINTVSIERLIATAGSGANDVAILTDSAGNDTFSGTVSVGTLQGAGFFEQTTNFDVIRIRGVNGGVNTRTLNNIAFTLIEQGTWT
;
A
#
# COMPACT_ATOMS: atom_id res chain seq x y z
N ILE A 1 25.28 -51.98 -39.97
CA ILE A 1 23.88 -51.63 -39.66
C ILE A 1 23.92 -50.25 -39.04
N GLU A 2 23.15 -49.31 -39.57
CA GLU A 2 23.04 -47.96 -39.02
C GLU A 2 21.60 -47.77 -38.54
N VAL A 3 21.43 -47.43 -37.27
CA VAL A 3 20.13 -47.22 -36.61
C VAL A 3 20.13 -45.82 -36.03
N VAL A 4 19.29 -44.94 -36.58
CA VAL A 4 19.23 -43.53 -36.18
C VAL A 4 17.77 -43.13 -35.88
N ASN A 5 17.53 -42.44 -34.77
CA ASN A 5 16.21 -41.95 -34.36
C ASN A 5 15.09 -43.01 -34.35
N SER A 6 15.42 -44.25 -34.00
CA SER A 6 14.58 -45.43 -34.21
C SER A 6 14.24 -46.17 -32.91
N THR A 7 13.12 -46.89 -32.90
CA THR A 7 12.73 -47.75 -31.78
C THR A 7 12.57 -49.20 -32.23
N PHE A 8 13.34 -50.11 -31.64
CA PHE A 8 13.16 -51.56 -31.82
C PHE A 8 12.59 -52.11 -30.52
N HIS A 9 11.33 -52.54 -30.55
CA HIS A 9 10.68 -53.06 -29.36
C HIS A 9 9.83 -54.30 -29.58
N GLY A 10 9.81 -55.19 -28.59
CA GLY A 10 8.99 -56.40 -28.60
C GLY A 10 9.37 -57.44 -29.65
N ASN A 11 10.57 -57.35 -30.26
CA ASN A 11 11.06 -58.36 -31.19
C ASN A 11 11.50 -59.62 -30.40
N TYR A 12 11.28 -60.80 -30.96
CA TYR A 12 11.67 -62.04 -30.30
C TYR A 12 12.12 -63.14 -31.26
N THR A 13 13.04 -63.98 -30.80
CA THR A 13 13.45 -65.22 -31.50
C THR A 13 13.11 -66.46 -30.66
N THR A 14 12.97 -67.63 -31.32
CA THR A 14 12.63 -68.90 -30.65
C THR A 14 13.58 -70.01 -31.10
N GLY A 15 14.06 -70.84 -30.16
CA GLY A 15 15.02 -71.92 -30.37
C GLY A 15 16.25 -71.81 -29.46
N GLY A 16 16.77 -72.93 -28.93
CA GLY A 16 17.90 -72.94 -27.99
C GLY A 16 19.27 -72.51 -28.55
N SER A 17 19.32 -71.99 -29.78
CA SER A 17 20.51 -71.40 -30.42
C SER A 17 20.11 -70.15 -31.22
N SER A 18 19.05 -69.46 -30.81
CA SER A 18 18.65 -68.20 -31.42
C SER A 18 19.33 -67.04 -30.69
N GLU A 19 20.04 -66.17 -31.40
CA GLU A 19 20.72 -65.01 -30.83
C GLU A 19 20.21 -63.69 -31.42
N GLY A 20 20.37 -62.58 -30.69
CA GLY A 20 20.05 -61.24 -31.19
C GLY A 20 18.55 -60.96 -31.29
N GLY A 21 17.89 -60.71 -30.16
CA GLY A 21 16.44 -60.48 -30.12
C GLY A 21 15.99 -59.25 -30.93
N ALA A 22 16.78 -58.17 -30.93
CA ALA A 22 16.58 -57.02 -31.82
C ALA A 22 17.56 -57.02 -33.01
N ILE A 23 18.85 -57.21 -32.74
CA ILE A 23 19.92 -57.14 -33.75
C ILE A 23 20.89 -58.31 -33.58
N PHE A 24 21.15 -59.02 -34.67
CA PHE A 24 22.23 -59.99 -34.79
C PHE A 24 23.24 -59.52 -35.84
N SER A 25 24.54 -59.53 -35.51
CA SER A 25 25.60 -59.28 -36.49
C SER A 25 26.78 -60.23 -36.32
N HIS A 26 27.28 -60.73 -37.45
CA HIS A 26 28.51 -61.50 -37.54
C HIS A 26 29.44 -60.89 -38.59
N ARG A 27 30.59 -60.35 -38.17
CA ARG A 27 31.57 -59.66 -39.04
C ARG A 27 31.07 -58.37 -39.71
N GLY A 28 30.11 -57.68 -39.10
CA GLY A 28 29.54 -56.44 -39.64
C GLY A 28 29.36 -55.37 -38.59
N ALA A 29 29.84 -54.14 -38.87
CA ALA A 29 29.73 -53.02 -37.95
C ALA A 29 28.27 -52.64 -37.64
N ILE A 30 27.99 -52.24 -36.41
CA ILE A 30 26.71 -51.72 -35.92
C ILE A 30 26.94 -50.32 -35.35
N THR A 31 26.18 -49.33 -35.84
CA THR A 31 26.15 -47.97 -35.29
C THR A 31 24.71 -47.65 -34.89
N ILE A 32 24.50 -47.26 -33.63
CA ILE A 32 23.20 -46.91 -33.06
C ILE A 32 23.30 -45.50 -32.49
N VAL A 33 22.45 -44.59 -32.96
CA VAL A 33 22.46 -43.17 -32.59
C VAL A 33 21.05 -42.73 -32.24
N ASN A 34 20.86 -42.01 -31.13
CA ASN A 34 19.56 -41.46 -30.74
C ASN A 34 18.42 -42.49 -30.85
N SER A 35 18.63 -43.71 -30.36
CA SER A 35 17.69 -44.81 -30.60
C SER A 35 17.39 -45.60 -29.34
N THR A 36 16.22 -46.25 -29.34
CA THR A 36 15.71 -47.02 -28.21
C THR A 36 15.55 -48.48 -28.60
N LEU A 37 16.23 -49.39 -27.89
CA LEU A 37 16.03 -50.84 -28.00
C LEU A 37 15.40 -51.33 -26.70
N SER A 38 14.13 -51.71 -26.74
CA SER A 38 13.36 -52.01 -25.52
C SER A 38 12.48 -53.25 -25.60
N GLY A 39 12.55 -54.12 -24.58
CA GLY A 39 11.63 -55.27 -24.50
C GLY A 39 11.85 -56.36 -25.56
N ASN A 40 13.03 -56.44 -26.18
CA ASN A 40 13.37 -57.48 -27.15
C ASN A 40 13.87 -58.76 -26.45
N GLN A 41 13.60 -59.93 -27.02
CA GLN A 41 13.74 -61.21 -26.31
C GLN A 41 14.43 -62.30 -27.14
N THR A 42 15.26 -63.13 -26.51
CA THR A 42 15.89 -64.30 -27.16
C THR A 42 16.06 -65.49 -26.22
N GLN A 43 16.12 -66.71 -26.77
CA GLN A 43 16.31 -67.95 -26.01
C GLN A 43 17.79 -68.37 -25.86
N SER A 44 18.73 -67.71 -26.53
CA SER A 44 20.17 -67.86 -26.27
C SER A 44 20.74 -66.55 -25.72
N ASP A 45 21.59 -65.86 -26.47
CA ASP A 45 22.37 -64.71 -25.99
C ASP A 45 22.03 -63.41 -26.75
N GLY A 46 22.21 -62.25 -26.12
CA GLY A 46 22.03 -60.94 -26.75
C GLY A 46 20.57 -60.56 -26.98
N GLY A 47 19.81 -60.28 -25.92
CA GLY A 47 18.38 -59.97 -26.01
C GLY A 47 18.09 -58.70 -26.82
N GLY A 48 18.88 -57.64 -26.60
CA GLY A 48 18.90 -56.47 -27.48
C GLY A 48 19.80 -56.73 -28.69
N ILE A 49 21.10 -56.90 -28.44
CA ILE A 49 22.13 -57.01 -29.48
C ILE A 49 22.98 -58.25 -29.25
N PHE A 50 23.17 -59.06 -30.28
CA PHE A 50 24.20 -60.08 -30.34
C PHE A 50 25.19 -59.74 -31.46
N ALA A 51 26.45 -59.48 -31.09
CA ALA A 51 27.48 -59.05 -32.01
C ALA A 51 28.72 -59.94 -31.89
N VAL A 52 29.08 -60.61 -32.99
CA VAL A 52 30.22 -61.53 -33.05
C VAL A 52 31.21 -61.06 -34.11
N TYR A 53 32.45 -60.81 -33.72
CA TYR A 53 33.53 -60.32 -34.59
C TYR A 53 33.14 -59.04 -35.33
N SER A 54 32.40 -58.14 -34.67
CA SER A 54 31.79 -56.94 -35.24
C SER A 54 32.18 -55.73 -34.40
N ASP A 55 32.34 -54.56 -35.01
CA ASP A 55 32.43 -53.28 -34.28
C ASP A 55 31.03 -52.80 -33.88
N VAL A 56 30.88 -52.27 -32.67
CA VAL A 56 29.61 -51.75 -32.16
C VAL A 56 29.81 -50.37 -31.56
N THR A 57 29.13 -49.36 -32.11
CA THR A 57 29.12 -47.99 -31.61
C THR A 57 27.70 -47.58 -31.22
N ILE A 58 27.53 -47.12 -29.99
CA ILE A 58 26.24 -46.70 -29.43
C ILE A 58 26.40 -45.29 -28.86
N VAL A 59 25.63 -44.34 -29.38
CA VAL A 59 25.66 -42.94 -28.98
C VAL A 59 24.25 -42.43 -28.66
N ASN A 60 24.10 -41.72 -27.54
CA ASN A 60 22.84 -41.12 -27.11
C ASN A 60 21.64 -42.08 -27.24
N SER A 61 21.76 -43.31 -26.77
CA SER A 61 20.76 -44.36 -27.01
C SER A 61 20.38 -45.08 -25.71
N THR A 62 19.19 -45.65 -25.68
CA THR A 62 18.64 -46.34 -24.51
C THR A 62 18.39 -47.81 -24.84
N ILE A 63 19.09 -48.72 -24.15
CA ILE A 63 18.93 -50.17 -24.26
C ILE A 63 18.45 -50.70 -22.91
N THR A 64 17.16 -51.03 -22.81
CA THR A 64 16.52 -51.36 -21.53
C THR A 64 15.43 -52.42 -21.66
N GLY A 65 15.15 -53.19 -20.61
CA GLY A 65 14.06 -54.17 -20.59
C GLY A 65 14.21 -55.31 -21.59
N ASN A 66 15.37 -55.47 -22.24
CA ASN A 66 15.63 -56.60 -23.14
C ASN A 66 15.95 -57.86 -22.32
N SER A 67 15.66 -59.04 -22.87
CA SER A 67 15.79 -60.32 -22.15
C SER A 67 16.46 -61.42 -22.97
N ALA A 68 17.36 -62.18 -22.34
CA ALA A 68 18.00 -63.36 -22.93
C ALA A 68 17.95 -64.54 -21.95
N ALA A 69 17.71 -65.77 -22.40
CA ALA A 69 17.77 -66.93 -21.49
C ALA A 69 19.21 -67.35 -21.13
N GLY A 70 20.21 -66.97 -21.93
CA GLY A 70 21.63 -67.16 -21.70
C GLY A 70 22.27 -65.93 -21.05
N ARG A 71 23.13 -65.22 -21.78
CA ARG A 71 23.85 -64.02 -21.30
C ARG A 71 23.58 -62.77 -22.14
N GLY A 72 23.88 -61.60 -21.56
CA GLY A 72 23.80 -60.32 -22.26
C GLY A 72 22.36 -59.97 -22.66
N GLY A 73 21.50 -59.76 -21.66
CA GLY A 73 20.10 -59.39 -21.90
C GLY A 73 19.98 -58.14 -22.75
N GLY A 74 20.81 -57.12 -22.48
CA GLY A 74 20.98 -55.97 -23.36
C GLY A 74 21.92 -56.28 -24.53
N ILE A 75 23.20 -56.57 -24.27
CA ILE A 75 24.23 -56.79 -25.30
C ILE A 75 25.10 -58.01 -24.97
N ASP A 76 25.27 -58.94 -25.91
CA ASP A 76 26.37 -59.91 -25.89
C ASP A 76 27.34 -59.59 -27.04
N PHE A 77 28.56 -59.21 -26.67
CA PHE A 77 29.60 -58.75 -27.59
C PHE A 77 30.80 -59.71 -27.54
N PHE A 78 31.05 -60.40 -28.65
CA PHE A 78 32.09 -61.41 -28.78
C PHE A 78 33.17 -60.97 -29.78
N PRO A 79 34.21 -60.25 -29.35
CA PRO A 79 35.29 -59.79 -30.24
C PRO A 79 36.22 -60.95 -30.63
N ASN A 80 36.95 -60.80 -31.74
CA ASN A 80 38.03 -61.72 -32.07
C ASN A 80 39.32 -61.25 -31.36
N ALA A 81 40.07 -62.18 -30.77
CA ALA A 81 41.31 -61.86 -30.07
C ALA A 81 42.43 -61.25 -30.96
N TYR A 82 42.23 -61.22 -32.28
CA TYR A 82 43.24 -60.82 -33.27
C TYR A 82 42.84 -59.66 -34.19
N ASP A 83 41.55 -59.36 -34.33
CA ASP A 83 41.06 -58.38 -35.33
C ASP A 83 40.74 -57.01 -34.71
N GLY A 84 40.79 -56.88 -33.38
CA GLY A 84 40.76 -55.59 -32.68
C GLY A 84 39.38 -54.93 -32.62
N GLU A 85 38.30 -55.70 -32.73
CA GLU A 85 36.93 -55.17 -32.69
C GLU A 85 36.60 -54.51 -31.35
N SER A 86 35.82 -53.42 -31.39
CA SER A 86 35.48 -52.63 -30.20
C SER A 86 33.97 -52.45 -29.98
N LEU A 87 33.60 -52.33 -28.70
CA LEU A 87 32.30 -51.85 -28.23
C LEU A 87 32.48 -50.45 -27.62
N THR A 88 31.89 -49.45 -28.27
CA THR A 88 31.91 -48.06 -27.84
C THR A 88 30.51 -47.63 -27.39
N ILE A 89 30.39 -47.11 -26.17
CA ILE A 89 29.12 -46.64 -25.59
C ILE A 89 29.33 -45.23 -25.03
N HIS A 90 28.74 -44.23 -25.69
CA HIS A 90 28.83 -42.82 -25.30
C HIS A 90 27.44 -42.23 -25.02
N ASN A 91 27.32 -41.39 -23.99
CA ASN A 91 26.07 -40.69 -23.64
C ASN A 91 24.84 -41.61 -23.60
N SER A 92 24.97 -42.88 -23.25
CA SER A 92 23.92 -43.89 -23.45
C SER A 92 23.52 -44.58 -22.15
N ILE A 93 22.37 -45.23 -22.17
CA ILE A 93 21.87 -46.05 -21.06
C ILE A 93 21.83 -47.50 -21.50
N VAL A 94 22.50 -48.38 -20.76
CA VAL A 94 22.35 -49.84 -20.87
C VAL A 94 22.04 -50.36 -19.48
N ALA A 95 20.75 -50.45 -19.16
CA ALA A 95 20.29 -50.72 -17.80
C ALA A 95 18.90 -51.34 -17.76
N GLY A 96 18.62 -52.15 -16.73
CA GLY A 96 17.31 -52.77 -16.53
C GLY A 96 16.99 -53.89 -17.54
N ASN A 97 18.01 -54.51 -18.13
CA ASN A 97 17.84 -55.70 -18.96
C ASN A 97 17.90 -56.96 -18.07
N SER A 98 17.60 -58.14 -18.64
CA SER A 98 17.55 -59.40 -17.87
C SER A 98 18.21 -60.55 -18.63
N ALA A 99 19.03 -61.34 -17.93
CA ALA A 99 19.54 -62.61 -18.45
C ALA A 99 19.85 -63.60 -17.33
N ALA A 100 20.20 -64.85 -17.66
CA ALA A 100 20.62 -65.82 -16.64
C ALA A 100 21.99 -65.46 -16.02
N THR A 101 22.85 -64.80 -16.80
CA THR A 101 24.13 -64.22 -16.34
C THR A 101 24.39 -62.93 -17.11
N ASN A 102 24.99 -61.92 -16.49
CA ASN A 102 25.40 -60.68 -17.17
C ASN A 102 24.21 -59.96 -17.85
N PRO A 103 23.24 -59.44 -17.08
CA PRO A 103 21.94 -59.01 -17.59
C PRO A 103 22.01 -57.80 -18.53
N ASP A 104 22.81 -56.77 -18.25
CA ASP A 104 22.89 -55.59 -19.12
C ASP A 104 23.81 -55.80 -20.31
N PHE A 105 25.08 -56.16 -20.07
CA PHE A 105 25.93 -56.64 -21.16
C PHE A 105 27.12 -57.49 -20.75
N THR A 106 27.73 -58.15 -21.72
CA THR A 106 28.91 -58.99 -21.52
C THR A 106 29.91 -58.93 -22.67
N ILE A 107 31.19 -59.14 -22.34
CA ILE A 107 32.31 -59.23 -23.29
C ILE A 107 33.19 -60.46 -22.98
N PRO A 108 32.80 -61.67 -23.43
CA PRO A 108 33.53 -62.88 -23.11
C PRO A 108 34.88 -62.95 -23.85
N GLY A 109 35.99 -63.00 -23.11
CA GLY A 109 37.32 -63.36 -23.66
C GLY A 109 37.99 -62.33 -24.57
N GLY A 110 37.53 -61.07 -24.58
CA GLY A 110 38.12 -60.01 -25.38
C GLY A 110 39.49 -59.52 -24.85
N PRO A 111 40.39 -59.03 -25.73
CA PRO A 111 41.64 -58.41 -25.31
C PRO A 111 41.37 -57.11 -24.52
N ALA A 112 42.25 -56.78 -23.56
CA ALA A 112 42.19 -55.49 -22.86
C ALA A 112 42.24 -54.34 -23.87
N GLY A 113 41.13 -53.62 -24.04
CA GLY A 113 40.98 -52.52 -25.02
C GLY A 113 39.76 -52.62 -25.94
N SER A 114 38.97 -53.70 -25.90
CA SER A 114 37.77 -53.85 -26.74
C SER A 114 36.51 -53.15 -26.22
N LEU A 115 36.60 -52.36 -25.14
CA LEU A 115 35.47 -51.66 -24.53
C LEU A 115 35.83 -50.22 -24.19
N GLU A 116 35.05 -49.28 -24.71
CA GLU A 116 35.08 -47.88 -24.32
C GLU A 116 33.69 -47.43 -23.86
N VAL A 117 33.58 -46.97 -22.61
CA VAL A 117 32.34 -46.40 -22.07
C VAL A 117 32.65 -45.01 -21.52
N ARG A 118 31.93 -43.99 -22.00
CA ARG A 118 32.08 -42.59 -21.55
C ARG A 118 30.73 -41.94 -21.37
N TYR A 119 30.58 -41.16 -20.31
CA TYR A 119 29.36 -40.46 -19.95
C TYR A 119 28.09 -41.28 -20.11
N SER A 120 28.12 -42.56 -19.73
CA SER A 120 27.01 -43.50 -19.90
C SER A 120 26.59 -44.11 -18.57
N LEU A 121 25.34 -44.58 -18.51
CA LEU A 121 24.77 -45.26 -17.34
C LEU A 121 24.65 -46.75 -17.64
N ILE A 122 25.42 -47.55 -16.90
CA ILE A 122 25.38 -49.00 -16.91
C ILE A 122 24.70 -49.48 -15.62
N GLY A 123 23.58 -50.19 -15.76
CA GLY A 123 22.81 -50.68 -14.61
C GLY A 123 23.56 -51.75 -13.84
N ASP A 124 24.04 -52.77 -14.55
CA ASP A 124 24.71 -53.95 -14.03
C ASP A 124 25.89 -54.35 -14.93
N ASN A 125 27.10 -54.26 -14.40
CA ASN A 125 28.32 -54.50 -15.16
C ASN A 125 28.93 -55.92 -14.98
N GLU A 126 28.22 -56.88 -14.35
CA GLU A 126 28.71 -58.22 -13.97
C GLU A 126 29.49 -58.94 -15.11
N GLY A 127 29.07 -58.74 -16.37
CA GLY A 127 29.67 -59.37 -17.54
C GLY A 127 30.91 -58.70 -18.11
N THR A 128 31.49 -57.72 -17.42
CA THR A 128 32.49 -56.79 -17.97
C THR A 128 33.71 -56.66 -17.06
N THR A 129 34.69 -55.85 -17.48
CA THR A 129 35.86 -55.48 -16.66
C THR A 129 35.78 -54.05 -16.12
N LEU A 130 34.60 -53.42 -16.24
CA LEU A 130 34.39 -52.08 -15.72
C LEU A 130 34.47 -52.09 -14.19
N ILE A 131 34.97 -50.99 -13.64
CA ILE A 131 35.00 -50.80 -12.19
C ILE A 131 33.66 -50.19 -11.78
N GLU A 132 33.03 -50.76 -10.76
CA GLU A 132 31.80 -50.21 -10.20
C GLU A 132 31.99 -48.75 -9.76
N ALA A 133 31.01 -47.91 -10.08
CA ALA A 133 30.98 -46.49 -9.80
C ALA A 133 29.54 -46.00 -9.61
N GLN A 134 29.01 -46.13 -8.39
CA GLN A 134 27.70 -45.56 -7.97
C GLN A 134 27.67 -44.02 -8.00
N SER A 135 28.84 -43.40 -8.13
CA SER A 135 29.04 -41.98 -8.36
C SER A 135 29.93 -41.80 -9.57
N ARG A 136 29.83 -40.64 -10.25
CA ARG A 136 30.48 -40.40 -11.54
C ARG A 136 31.97 -40.74 -11.54
N ASP A 137 32.37 -41.64 -12.43
CA ASP A 137 33.77 -42.06 -12.61
C ASP A 137 34.60 -41.02 -13.39
N VAL A 138 35.89 -41.32 -13.61
CA VAL A 138 36.82 -40.45 -14.35
C VAL A 138 36.48 -40.28 -15.84
N ASN A 139 35.68 -41.19 -16.40
CA ASN A 139 35.20 -41.16 -17.78
C ASN A 139 33.77 -40.60 -17.88
N GLY A 140 33.20 -40.14 -16.76
CA GLY A 140 31.87 -39.56 -16.67
C GLY A 140 30.73 -40.57 -16.48
N ASN A 141 31.01 -41.85 -16.28
CA ASN A 141 29.99 -42.91 -16.22
C ASN A 141 29.38 -43.10 -14.82
N PHE A 142 28.21 -43.73 -14.81
CA PHE A 142 27.63 -44.38 -13.64
C PHE A 142 27.55 -45.88 -13.92
N ILE A 143 28.07 -46.70 -13.02
CA ILE A 143 28.26 -48.14 -13.25
C ILE A 143 27.82 -48.90 -12.00
N GLY A 144 26.74 -49.66 -12.09
CA GLY A 144 26.30 -50.56 -11.04
C GLY A 144 26.86 -51.98 -11.19
N ASP A 145 26.83 -52.73 -10.10
CA ASP A 145 27.31 -54.12 -9.99
C ASP A 145 26.47 -54.86 -8.95
N ALA A 146 25.94 -56.03 -9.29
CA ALA A 146 25.11 -56.84 -8.41
C ALA A 146 25.84 -57.34 -7.14
N ASP A 147 27.18 -57.44 -7.15
CA ASP A 147 27.96 -58.07 -6.08
C ASP A 147 28.52 -57.11 -5.02
N SER A 148 28.63 -55.80 -5.32
CA SER A 148 29.44 -54.86 -4.51
C SER A 148 28.67 -53.65 -3.96
N GLY A 149 27.99 -52.84 -4.78
CA GLY A 149 27.21 -51.68 -4.34
C GLY A 149 25.79 -51.58 -4.94
N GLY A 150 25.39 -52.56 -5.76
CA GLY A 150 24.04 -52.75 -6.26
C GLY A 150 23.86 -52.33 -7.72
N VAL A 151 22.84 -52.89 -8.37
CA VAL A 151 22.42 -52.49 -9.71
C VAL A 151 21.85 -51.06 -9.67
N ILE A 152 22.24 -50.23 -10.64
CA ILE A 152 21.69 -48.87 -10.79
C ILE A 152 20.40 -48.94 -11.60
N ASP A 153 19.30 -48.52 -10.98
CA ASP A 153 18.05 -48.26 -11.70
C ASP A 153 18.18 -46.96 -12.50
N PRO A 154 18.05 -47.00 -13.85
CA PRO A 154 18.12 -45.79 -14.67
C PRO A 154 16.90 -44.86 -14.47
N ARG A 155 15.88 -45.30 -13.73
CA ARG A 155 14.63 -44.58 -13.44
C ARG A 155 13.98 -44.09 -14.72
N LEU A 156 13.62 -45.03 -15.58
CA LEU A 156 12.98 -44.75 -16.86
C LEU A 156 11.46 -44.86 -16.73
N ALA A 157 10.73 -43.97 -17.39
CA ALA A 157 9.29 -44.11 -17.60
C ALA A 157 9.01 -45.31 -18.51
N THR A 158 7.75 -45.76 -18.61
CA THR A 158 7.36 -46.83 -19.55
C THR A 158 7.60 -46.41 -21.00
N LEU A 159 7.88 -47.37 -21.89
CA LEU A 159 8.00 -47.11 -23.33
C LEU A 159 6.66 -46.62 -23.88
N GLN A 160 6.61 -45.39 -24.37
CA GLN A 160 5.38 -44.78 -24.87
C GLN A 160 5.67 -43.65 -25.87
N ASP A 161 4.60 -43.05 -26.41
CA ASP A 161 4.71 -41.84 -27.21
C ASP A 161 4.93 -40.63 -26.29
N ASN A 162 6.14 -40.06 -26.34
CA ASN A 162 6.51 -38.85 -25.60
C ASN A 162 6.61 -37.62 -26.53
N GLY A 163 5.78 -37.58 -27.57
CA GLY A 163 5.59 -36.43 -28.47
C GLY A 163 6.47 -36.42 -29.72
N GLY A 164 7.22 -37.51 -29.98
CA GLY A 164 8.15 -37.64 -31.10
C GLY A 164 7.66 -38.57 -32.21
N ALA A 165 8.51 -38.77 -33.24
CA ALA A 165 8.21 -39.68 -34.35
C ALA A 165 8.27 -41.18 -33.98
N THR A 166 8.89 -41.53 -32.85
CA THR A 166 9.09 -42.91 -32.38
C THR A 166 8.89 -43.01 -30.86
N LEU A 167 8.57 -44.21 -30.36
CA LEU A 167 8.34 -44.44 -28.93
C LEU A 167 9.66 -44.33 -28.14
N THR A 168 9.63 -43.70 -26.97
CA THR A 168 10.81 -43.47 -26.14
C THR A 168 10.53 -43.80 -24.68
N HIS A 169 11.60 -43.94 -23.90
CA HIS A 169 11.55 -43.91 -22.44
C HIS A 169 11.98 -42.52 -21.98
N ASP A 170 11.10 -41.79 -21.30
CA ASP A 170 11.49 -40.53 -20.65
C ASP A 170 12.26 -40.80 -19.34
N LEU A 171 13.12 -39.86 -18.92
CA LEU A 171 13.79 -39.97 -17.62
C LEU A 171 12.80 -39.58 -16.50
N LEU A 172 12.63 -40.44 -15.50
CA LEU A 172 11.89 -40.10 -14.28
C LEU A 172 12.77 -39.22 -13.37
N PRO A 173 12.16 -38.43 -12.46
CA PRO A 173 12.90 -37.60 -11.52
C PRO A 173 13.98 -38.36 -10.74
N ASN A 174 15.12 -37.71 -10.49
CA ASN A 174 16.33 -38.27 -9.84
C ASN A 174 17.05 -39.38 -10.62
N SER A 175 16.79 -39.55 -11.91
CA SER A 175 17.65 -40.38 -12.76
C SER A 175 19.08 -39.80 -12.80
N LEU A 176 20.09 -40.65 -12.64
CA LEU A 176 21.50 -40.26 -12.79
C LEU A 176 21.86 -39.91 -14.24
N ALA A 177 21.03 -40.31 -15.20
CA ALA A 177 21.19 -39.98 -16.62
C ALA A 177 20.85 -38.52 -16.93
N PHE A 178 20.11 -37.84 -16.05
CA PHE A 178 19.67 -36.46 -16.25
C PHE A 178 20.84 -35.48 -16.19
N ASN A 179 20.97 -34.63 -17.22
CA ASN A 179 22.12 -33.78 -17.53
C ASN A 179 23.47 -34.51 -17.39
N GLY A 180 23.43 -35.83 -17.62
CA GLY A 180 24.50 -36.74 -17.28
C GLY A 180 25.57 -36.83 -18.35
N GLY A 181 25.23 -36.50 -19.59
CA GLY A 181 26.07 -36.66 -20.76
C GLY A 181 27.07 -35.53 -20.99
N ASP A 182 27.85 -35.68 -22.06
CA ASP A 182 28.84 -34.73 -22.55
C ASP A 182 28.51 -34.27 -23.97
N ASN A 183 28.38 -32.96 -24.15
CA ASN A 183 27.97 -32.37 -25.43
C ASN A 183 28.96 -32.64 -26.57
N THR A 184 30.23 -32.87 -26.27
CA THR A 184 31.26 -33.13 -27.30
C THR A 184 31.17 -34.55 -27.85
N LEU A 185 30.53 -35.46 -27.12
CA LEU A 185 30.28 -36.84 -27.54
C LEU A 185 28.84 -37.03 -28.08
N ALA A 186 28.00 -35.99 -28.06
CA ALA A 186 26.67 -36.01 -28.64
C ALA A 186 26.73 -35.76 -30.15
N VAL A 187 27.30 -36.71 -30.87
CA VAL A 187 27.56 -36.64 -32.31
C VAL A 187 26.94 -37.82 -33.03
N ASP A 188 26.74 -37.69 -34.35
CA ASP A 188 26.34 -38.78 -35.22
C ASP A 188 27.57 -39.38 -35.94
N PRO A 189 28.06 -40.56 -35.53
CA PRO A 189 29.22 -41.19 -36.18
C PRO A 189 28.94 -41.64 -37.62
N THR A 190 27.67 -41.72 -38.04
CA THR A 190 27.30 -42.02 -39.42
C THR A 190 27.38 -40.80 -40.33
N ASP A 191 27.44 -39.60 -39.75
CA ASP A 191 27.54 -38.31 -40.45
C ASP A 191 28.76 -37.51 -40.00
N PHE A 192 29.95 -38.12 -40.11
CA PHE A 192 31.25 -37.48 -39.82
C PHE A 192 31.35 -36.83 -38.44
N ASP A 193 30.76 -37.45 -37.42
CA ASP A 193 30.68 -36.93 -36.05
C ASP A 193 30.03 -35.54 -35.98
N SER A 194 29.04 -35.28 -36.84
CA SER A 194 28.26 -34.05 -36.79
C SER A 194 27.48 -33.96 -35.47
N PRO A 195 27.46 -32.80 -34.78
CA PRO A 195 26.72 -32.64 -33.53
C PRO A 195 25.23 -32.94 -33.70
N LEU A 196 24.69 -33.74 -32.78
CA LEU A 196 23.27 -34.02 -32.74
C LEU A 196 22.52 -32.74 -32.32
N THR A 197 21.64 -32.26 -33.20
CA THR A 197 20.83 -31.05 -32.94
C THR A 197 19.52 -31.37 -32.22
N THR A 198 19.02 -32.60 -32.37
CA THR A 198 17.77 -33.08 -31.77
C THR A 198 18.00 -34.42 -31.09
N ASP A 199 17.15 -34.75 -30.10
CA ASP A 199 17.07 -36.11 -29.58
C ASP A 199 16.25 -37.04 -30.51
N GLN A 200 16.03 -38.29 -30.09
CA GLN A 200 15.31 -39.30 -30.87
C GLN A 200 13.94 -38.83 -31.40
N ARG A 201 13.26 -37.94 -30.66
CA ARG A 201 11.90 -37.47 -30.97
C ARG A 201 11.88 -36.54 -32.18
N GLY A 202 13.01 -35.95 -32.56
CA GLY A 202 13.19 -35.18 -33.79
C GLY A 202 13.10 -33.66 -33.64
N PRO A 203 12.80 -32.90 -34.72
CA PRO A 203 13.04 -31.45 -34.84
C PRO A 203 12.54 -30.52 -33.71
N SER A 204 11.50 -30.90 -32.98
CA SER A 204 10.94 -30.10 -31.87
C SER A 204 11.62 -30.35 -30.51
N PHE A 205 12.57 -31.28 -30.45
CA PHE A 205 13.21 -31.77 -29.23
C PHE A 205 14.71 -31.62 -29.37
N VAL A 206 15.24 -30.47 -28.95
CA VAL A 206 16.67 -30.17 -29.02
C VAL A 206 17.49 -31.14 -28.19
N ARG A 207 18.67 -31.55 -28.66
CA ARG A 207 19.52 -32.55 -27.97
C ARG A 207 20.23 -31.98 -26.74
N SER A 208 20.35 -30.66 -26.63
CA SER A 208 20.98 -29.98 -25.51
C SER A 208 20.04 -28.90 -25.00
N PHE A 209 19.47 -29.10 -23.82
CA PHE A 209 18.68 -28.12 -23.10
C PHE A 209 19.46 -27.66 -21.85
N ALA A 210 19.43 -26.37 -21.52
CA ALA A 210 20.18 -25.79 -20.39
C ALA A 210 21.73 -26.00 -20.37
N GLY A 211 22.34 -26.52 -21.44
CA GLY A 211 23.79 -26.51 -21.66
C GLY A 211 24.52 -27.83 -21.39
N ARG A 212 23.83 -28.90 -21.01
CA ARG A 212 24.33 -30.29 -21.08
C ARG A 212 23.31 -31.21 -21.76
N VAL A 213 23.76 -32.33 -22.28
CA VAL A 213 22.88 -33.39 -22.80
C VAL A 213 22.60 -34.43 -21.73
N ASP A 214 21.44 -35.07 -21.79
CA ASP A 214 21.15 -36.29 -21.02
C ASP A 214 21.89 -37.52 -21.56
N MET A 215 22.08 -38.52 -20.70
CA MET A 215 22.41 -39.86 -21.15
C MET A 215 21.15 -40.56 -21.67
N GLY A 216 21.24 -41.26 -22.79
CA GLY A 216 20.14 -41.98 -23.41
C GLY A 216 19.49 -41.23 -24.57
N ALA A 217 18.41 -41.81 -25.08
CA ALA A 217 17.80 -41.42 -26.35
C ALA A 217 16.98 -40.12 -26.33
N VAL A 218 16.62 -39.61 -25.15
CA VAL A 218 15.79 -38.40 -24.96
C VAL A 218 16.53 -37.32 -24.18
N GLU A 219 16.20 -36.07 -24.45
CA GLU A 219 16.55 -34.88 -23.67
C GLU A 219 15.32 -34.45 -22.84
N SER A 220 15.27 -34.87 -21.58
CA SER A 220 14.24 -34.50 -20.63
C SER A 220 14.42 -33.03 -20.19
N ARG A 221 13.33 -32.24 -20.22
CA ARG A 221 13.41 -30.80 -19.91
C ARG A 221 13.46 -30.55 -18.41
N ASP A 222 14.44 -29.76 -17.96
CA ASP A 222 14.53 -29.16 -16.64
C ASP A 222 13.44 -28.07 -16.48
N LEU A 223 12.54 -28.23 -15.51
CA LEU A 223 11.70 -27.15 -15.00
C LEU A 223 12.32 -26.74 -13.67
N THR A 224 12.97 -25.58 -13.66
CA THR A 224 13.83 -25.08 -12.56
C THR A 224 13.08 -24.69 -11.27
N GLY A 225 11.98 -25.36 -10.94
CA GLY A 225 11.11 -25.07 -9.80
C GLY A 225 10.64 -23.62 -9.68
N ARG A 226 10.61 -22.89 -10.80
CA ARG A 226 10.15 -21.49 -10.89
C ARG A 226 9.26 -21.34 -12.10
N PHE A 227 8.02 -21.00 -11.85
CA PHE A 227 7.00 -20.86 -12.88
C PHE A 227 6.38 -19.46 -12.85
N VAL A 228 5.88 -19.04 -14.00
CA VAL A 228 5.21 -17.76 -14.19
C VAL A 228 3.85 -18.02 -14.82
N VAL A 229 2.80 -17.54 -14.17
CA VAL A 229 1.46 -17.42 -14.74
C VAL A 229 1.43 -16.12 -15.55
N ASP A 230 1.19 -16.23 -16.85
CA ASP A 230 1.18 -15.08 -17.76
C ASP A 230 -0.09 -15.00 -18.63
N SER A 231 -1.08 -15.85 -18.34
CA SER A 231 -2.41 -15.84 -18.95
C SER A 231 -3.51 -15.89 -17.89
N ALA A 232 -4.58 -15.11 -18.10
CA ALA A 232 -5.79 -15.15 -17.28
C ALA A 232 -6.76 -16.28 -17.67
N ALA A 233 -6.47 -17.01 -18.75
CA ALA A 233 -7.29 -18.15 -19.16
C ALA A 233 -7.17 -19.30 -18.15
N ASP A 234 -8.24 -20.06 -17.96
CA ASP A 234 -8.23 -21.33 -17.22
C ASP A 234 -8.38 -22.49 -18.21
N VAL A 235 -7.25 -22.94 -18.78
CA VAL A 235 -7.17 -23.97 -19.81
C VAL A 235 -6.02 -24.93 -19.52
N VAL A 236 -6.10 -26.15 -20.06
CA VAL A 236 -5.00 -27.13 -20.13
C VAL A 236 -4.89 -27.58 -21.58
N ASP A 237 -4.22 -26.78 -22.41
CA ASP A 237 -4.08 -27.05 -23.85
C ASP A 237 -2.66 -27.48 -24.23
N GLY A 238 -1.72 -27.42 -23.28
CA GLY A 238 -0.32 -27.83 -23.46
C GLY A 238 0.56 -26.75 -24.10
N ASN A 239 0.02 -25.56 -24.38
CA ASN A 239 0.75 -24.44 -24.93
C ASN A 239 1.43 -23.61 -23.82
N ILE A 240 2.64 -24.01 -23.45
CA ILE A 240 3.43 -23.35 -22.39
C ILE A 240 4.29 -22.17 -22.87
N THR A 241 3.95 -21.56 -24.02
CA THR A 241 4.68 -20.39 -24.56
C THR A 241 4.34 -19.11 -23.78
N ASN A 242 5.17 -18.08 -23.92
CA ASN A 242 4.95 -16.80 -23.20
C ASN A 242 3.59 -16.19 -23.57
N GLY A 243 2.83 -15.79 -22.56
CA GLY A 243 1.49 -15.23 -22.68
C GLY A 243 0.37 -16.26 -22.78
N HIS A 244 0.69 -17.55 -22.67
CA HIS A 244 -0.28 -18.65 -22.75
C HIS A 244 -0.37 -19.48 -21.47
N ARG A 245 0.49 -19.28 -20.47
CA ARG A 245 0.57 -20.13 -19.28
C ARG A 245 -0.54 -19.78 -18.30
N SER A 246 -1.57 -20.62 -18.25
CA SER A 246 -2.62 -20.53 -17.24
C SER A 246 -2.10 -20.91 -15.85
N LEU A 247 -2.81 -20.49 -14.79
CA LEU A 247 -2.51 -20.96 -13.43
C LEU A 247 -2.58 -22.49 -13.33
N ARG A 248 -3.55 -23.11 -14.02
CA ARG A 248 -3.75 -24.56 -13.98
C ARG A 248 -2.60 -25.31 -14.63
N GLU A 249 -2.16 -24.86 -15.81
CA GLU A 249 -0.99 -25.45 -16.48
C GLU A 249 0.28 -25.28 -15.67
N VAL A 250 0.45 -24.11 -15.04
CA VAL A 250 1.60 -23.85 -14.17
C VAL A 250 1.61 -24.79 -12.96
N VAL A 251 0.46 -24.99 -12.30
CA VAL A 251 0.39 -25.93 -11.17
C VAL A 251 0.53 -27.38 -11.63
N ASP A 252 -0.01 -27.75 -12.81
CA ASP A 252 0.21 -29.08 -13.40
C ASP A 252 1.68 -29.35 -13.73
N LEU A 253 2.43 -28.32 -14.12
CA LEU A 253 3.87 -28.40 -14.32
C LEU A 253 4.60 -28.51 -12.98
N ALA A 254 4.22 -27.70 -11.99
CA ALA A 254 4.81 -27.73 -10.65
C ALA A 254 4.68 -29.12 -10.01
N ASN A 255 3.47 -29.70 -10.06
CA ASN A 255 3.19 -31.06 -9.56
C ASN A 255 4.00 -32.20 -10.22
N ARG A 256 4.76 -31.92 -11.28
CA ARG A 256 5.62 -32.90 -11.98
C ARG A 256 7.10 -32.70 -11.64
N THR A 257 7.42 -31.76 -10.77
CA THR A 257 8.80 -31.50 -10.37
C THR A 257 9.11 -32.18 -9.03
N PHE A 258 10.26 -31.85 -8.44
CA PHE A 258 10.62 -32.31 -7.11
C PHE A 258 11.15 -31.12 -6.32
N GLY A 259 10.47 -30.79 -5.23
CA GLY A 259 10.93 -29.78 -4.29
C GLY A 259 9.78 -28.90 -3.84
N VAL A 260 10.13 -27.68 -3.41
CA VAL A 260 9.13 -26.62 -3.28
C VAL A 260 9.30 -25.72 -4.50
N ASP A 261 8.23 -25.55 -5.26
CA ASP A 261 8.23 -24.71 -6.46
C ASP A 261 7.76 -23.30 -6.16
N THR A 262 8.35 -22.30 -6.82
CA THR A 262 7.87 -20.93 -6.77
C THR A 262 6.98 -20.63 -7.97
N VAL A 263 5.74 -20.21 -7.74
CA VAL A 263 4.82 -19.72 -8.77
C VAL A 263 4.66 -18.21 -8.62
N THR A 264 4.97 -17.47 -9.69
CA THR A 264 4.84 -16.00 -9.75
C THR A 264 3.82 -15.58 -10.81
N PHE A 265 3.37 -14.31 -10.77
CA PHE A 265 2.36 -13.80 -11.69
C PHE A 265 2.91 -12.63 -12.51
N ALA A 266 2.69 -12.66 -13.83
CA ALA A 266 3.15 -11.61 -14.72
C ALA A 266 2.44 -10.28 -14.38
N PRO A 267 3.16 -9.14 -14.33
CA PRO A 267 2.55 -7.83 -14.05
C PRO A 267 1.43 -7.42 -15.03
N ALA A 268 1.42 -8.00 -16.24
CA ALA A 268 0.35 -7.80 -17.21
C ALA A 268 -1.02 -8.32 -16.73
N LEU A 269 -1.05 -9.13 -15.67
CA LEU A 269 -2.27 -9.66 -15.06
C LEU A 269 -2.75 -8.82 -13.86
N ASP A 270 -2.01 -7.78 -13.44
CA ASP A 270 -2.34 -7.01 -12.24
C ASP A 270 -3.75 -6.41 -12.33
N GLY A 271 -4.59 -6.72 -11.34
CA GLY A 271 -5.98 -6.26 -11.24
C GLY A 271 -6.96 -7.08 -12.08
N THR A 272 -6.48 -8.06 -12.85
CA THR A 272 -7.31 -8.99 -13.61
C THR A 272 -7.49 -10.30 -12.82
N ALA A 273 -8.74 -10.64 -12.51
CA ALA A 273 -9.04 -11.89 -11.82
C ALA A 273 -8.80 -13.12 -12.71
N LEU A 274 -8.08 -14.11 -12.16
CA LEU A 274 -7.90 -15.44 -12.73
C LEU A 274 -9.14 -16.27 -12.42
N LEU A 275 -10.05 -16.35 -13.39
CA LEU A 275 -11.35 -16.98 -13.22
C LEU A 275 -11.23 -18.50 -13.41
N LEU A 276 -11.53 -19.28 -12.36
CA LEU A 276 -11.57 -20.74 -12.48
C LEU A 276 -12.90 -21.19 -13.09
N THR A 277 -12.81 -21.89 -14.21
CA THR A 277 -13.94 -22.43 -14.99
C THR A 277 -13.88 -23.95 -15.14
N SER A 278 -12.71 -24.56 -14.95
CA SER A 278 -12.49 -26.02 -15.01
C SER A 278 -12.50 -26.71 -13.65
N GLY A 279 -13.00 -26.05 -12.61
CA GLY A 279 -13.10 -26.60 -11.26
C GLY A 279 -11.85 -26.36 -10.41
N GLN A 280 -11.69 -27.15 -9.34
CA GLN A 280 -10.57 -27.00 -8.40
C GLN A 280 -9.22 -27.30 -9.04
N ILE A 281 -8.15 -26.79 -8.44
CA ILE A 281 -6.76 -27.07 -8.79
C ILE A 281 -6.15 -27.96 -7.70
N ASP A 282 -5.64 -29.13 -8.09
CA ASP A 282 -4.99 -30.06 -7.17
C ASP A 282 -3.50 -29.72 -7.03
N ILE A 283 -3.02 -29.65 -5.78
CA ILE A 283 -1.62 -29.42 -5.43
C ILE A 283 -1.07 -30.70 -4.79
N LEU A 284 -0.11 -31.31 -5.46
CA LEU A 284 0.44 -32.62 -5.12
C LEU A 284 1.80 -32.53 -4.41
N GLU A 285 2.46 -31.38 -4.45
CA GLU A 285 3.72 -31.10 -3.76
C GLU A 285 3.73 -29.73 -3.04
N GLY A 286 4.89 -29.26 -2.58
CA GLY A 286 5.01 -27.94 -1.97
C GLY A 286 5.09 -26.85 -3.04
N ILE A 287 4.31 -25.78 -2.89
CA ILE A 287 4.31 -24.64 -3.81
C ILE A 287 4.25 -23.33 -3.03
N ASP A 288 5.17 -22.42 -3.34
CA ASP A 288 5.18 -21.04 -2.91
C ASP A 288 4.58 -20.13 -4.00
N PHE A 289 3.32 -19.74 -3.82
CA PHE A 289 2.66 -18.75 -4.66
C PHE A 289 3.03 -17.34 -4.20
N VAL A 290 3.67 -16.56 -5.07
CA VAL A 290 4.11 -15.18 -4.82
C VAL A 290 3.33 -14.24 -5.73
N GLY A 291 2.29 -13.63 -5.18
CA GLY A 291 1.45 -12.64 -5.85
C GLY A 291 2.05 -11.23 -5.90
N ASN A 292 1.47 -10.38 -6.75
CA ASN A 292 1.86 -8.98 -6.95
C ASN A 292 1.12 -8.01 -5.99
N GLY A 293 0.50 -8.55 -4.94
CA GLY A 293 -0.36 -7.82 -4.01
C GLY A 293 -1.82 -8.28 -4.09
N THR A 294 -2.56 -8.14 -3.00
CA THR A 294 -3.92 -8.68 -2.86
C THR A 294 -4.94 -8.02 -3.78
N ALA A 295 -4.69 -6.78 -4.24
CA ALA A 295 -5.51 -6.11 -5.24
C ALA A 295 -5.13 -6.49 -6.69
N ASN A 296 -3.94 -7.09 -6.87
CA ASN A 296 -3.36 -7.33 -8.18
C ASN A 296 -3.46 -8.80 -8.60
N THR A 297 -3.16 -9.74 -7.69
CA THR A 297 -3.28 -11.17 -7.94
C THR A 297 -4.54 -11.71 -7.28
N ILE A 298 -5.57 -11.97 -8.09
CA ILE A 298 -6.88 -12.43 -7.62
C ILE A 298 -7.20 -13.77 -8.30
N ILE A 299 -7.44 -14.82 -7.51
CA ILE A 299 -7.92 -16.12 -7.99
C ILE A 299 -9.36 -16.28 -7.55
N ASP A 300 -10.27 -16.40 -8.51
CA ASP A 300 -11.72 -16.36 -8.27
C ASP A 300 -12.39 -17.63 -8.80
N ALA A 301 -12.95 -18.43 -7.90
CA ALA A 301 -13.72 -19.61 -8.27
C ALA A 301 -15.21 -19.34 -8.57
N GLN A 302 -15.66 -18.10 -8.43
CA GLN A 302 -17.00 -17.63 -8.81
C GLN A 302 -18.15 -18.44 -8.18
N GLN A 303 -17.90 -19.05 -7.02
CA GLN A 303 -18.74 -20.03 -6.33
C GLN A 303 -19.05 -21.31 -7.13
N ASN A 304 -18.27 -21.63 -8.15
CA ASN A 304 -18.47 -22.81 -8.99
C ASN A 304 -17.65 -24.03 -8.54
N SER A 305 -16.61 -23.83 -7.73
CA SER A 305 -15.75 -24.92 -7.25
C SER A 305 -14.93 -24.51 -6.03
N ARG A 306 -14.30 -25.49 -5.38
CA ARG A 306 -13.15 -25.23 -4.51
C ARG A 306 -12.02 -24.61 -5.34
N ILE A 307 -11.17 -23.77 -4.74
CA ILE A 307 -10.00 -23.22 -5.44
C ILE A 307 -8.86 -24.23 -5.44
N PHE A 308 -8.33 -24.59 -4.27
CA PHE A 308 -7.17 -25.49 -4.13
C PHE A 308 -7.47 -26.72 -3.29
N ALA A 309 -6.94 -27.87 -3.70
CA ALA A 309 -6.89 -29.08 -2.88
C ALA A 309 -5.44 -29.54 -2.70
N ILE A 310 -4.92 -29.43 -1.49
CA ILE A 310 -3.58 -29.88 -1.14
C ILE A 310 -3.67 -31.37 -0.79
N ALA A 311 -3.31 -32.23 -1.74
CA ALA A 311 -3.60 -33.67 -1.70
C ALA A 311 -2.38 -34.55 -1.37
N GLY A 312 -1.16 -34.02 -1.38
CA GLY A 312 0.05 -34.77 -1.00
C GLY A 312 0.27 -34.88 0.51
N PHE A 313 1.31 -35.63 0.89
CA PHE A 313 1.67 -35.88 2.29
C PHE A 313 2.87 -35.02 2.70
N ARG A 314 2.66 -34.13 3.69
CA ARG A 314 3.68 -33.17 4.21
C ARG A 314 4.10 -32.10 3.19
N ASN A 315 3.14 -31.63 2.41
CA ASN A 315 3.37 -30.50 1.51
C ASN A 315 3.23 -29.19 2.27
N ASN A 316 4.19 -28.29 2.11
CA ASN A 316 4.06 -26.91 2.57
C ASN A 316 3.66 -26.06 1.37
N VAL A 317 2.49 -25.43 1.45
CA VAL A 317 1.99 -24.51 0.43
C VAL A 317 1.95 -23.11 1.01
N THR A 318 2.60 -22.16 0.36
CA THR A 318 2.60 -20.76 0.75
C THR A 318 1.73 -19.96 -0.22
N LEU A 319 0.86 -19.12 0.32
CA LEU A 319 0.16 -18.05 -0.39
C LEU A 319 0.73 -16.74 0.13
N ASP A 320 1.51 -16.02 -0.69
CA ASP A 320 2.07 -14.73 -0.32
C ASP A 320 1.52 -13.61 -1.21
N SER A 321 0.87 -12.61 -0.62
CA SER A 321 0.45 -11.38 -1.31
C SER A 321 -0.56 -11.59 -2.44
N LEU A 322 -1.57 -12.45 -2.24
CA LEU A 322 -2.64 -12.68 -3.21
C LEU A 322 -4.03 -12.80 -2.56
N THR A 323 -5.08 -12.73 -3.38
CA THR A 323 -6.47 -12.94 -2.97
C THR A 323 -7.02 -14.24 -3.54
N LEU A 324 -7.57 -15.09 -2.68
CA LEU A 324 -8.46 -16.19 -3.03
C LEU A 324 -9.90 -15.77 -2.74
N GLN A 325 -10.80 -15.89 -3.70
CA GLN A 325 -12.20 -15.50 -3.48
C GLN A 325 -13.23 -16.42 -4.09
N ASN A 326 -14.41 -16.40 -3.46
CA ASN A 326 -15.61 -17.08 -3.92
C ASN A 326 -15.40 -18.58 -4.19
N GLY A 327 -14.57 -19.27 -3.41
CA GLY A 327 -14.51 -20.73 -3.43
C GLY A 327 -15.82 -21.34 -2.90
N ARG A 328 -16.32 -22.43 -3.49
CA ARG A 328 -17.53 -23.10 -3.01
C ARG A 328 -17.54 -24.61 -3.20
N THR A 329 -17.94 -25.33 -2.15
CA THR A 329 -18.36 -26.73 -2.21
C THR A 329 -19.81 -26.90 -1.76
N THR A 330 -20.52 -27.92 -2.24
CA THR A 330 -21.97 -28.08 -1.99
C THR A 330 -22.42 -29.50 -1.65
N ALA A 331 -21.54 -30.51 -1.73
CA ALA A 331 -21.89 -31.86 -1.33
C ALA A 331 -21.71 -32.05 0.18
N GLY A 332 -22.49 -32.96 0.77
CA GLY A 332 -22.27 -33.35 2.16
C GLY A 332 -20.87 -33.96 2.33
N LEU A 333 -20.25 -33.69 3.48
CA LEU A 333 -18.86 -34.05 3.82
C LEU A 333 -17.77 -33.31 3.02
N ASP A 334 -18.12 -32.41 2.10
CA ASP A 334 -17.13 -31.57 1.45
C ASP A 334 -16.51 -30.59 2.45
N LYS A 335 -15.20 -30.38 2.31
CA LYS A 335 -14.42 -29.53 3.21
C LYS A 335 -13.73 -28.42 2.45
N GLY A 336 -13.60 -27.23 3.04
CA GLY A 336 -12.79 -26.14 2.49
C GLY A 336 -13.40 -25.55 1.22
N GLY A 337 -14.07 -24.40 1.33
CA GLY A 337 -14.61 -23.69 0.18
C GLY A 337 -13.52 -23.10 -0.71
N ALA A 338 -12.48 -22.49 -0.12
CA ALA A 338 -11.31 -22.04 -0.86
C ALA A 338 -10.26 -23.14 -0.94
N VAL A 339 -9.82 -23.64 0.23
CA VAL A 339 -8.69 -24.58 0.33
C VAL A 339 -9.04 -25.76 1.23
N VAL A 340 -8.76 -26.96 0.77
CA VAL A 340 -8.68 -28.14 1.64
C VAL A 340 -7.23 -28.56 1.83
N VAL A 341 -6.83 -28.78 3.07
CA VAL A 341 -5.48 -29.23 3.47
C VAL A 341 -5.56 -30.69 3.88
N GLY A 342 -5.03 -31.59 3.05
CA GLY A 342 -4.98 -33.03 3.30
C GLY A 342 -3.68 -33.50 3.94
N GLY A 343 -3.73 -34.62 4.66
CA GLY A 343 -2.56 -35.27 5.27
C GLY A 343 -1.88 -34.40 6.36
N LEU A 344 -0.59 -34.62 6.59
CA LEU A 344 0.22 -33.82 7.52
C LEU A 344 0.81 -32.55 6.86
N SER A 345 0.09 -31.98 5.90
CA SER A 345 0.52 -30.81 5.10
C SER A 345 0.26 -29.51 5.84
N THR A 346 0.92 -28.42 5.45
CA THR A 346 0.73 -27.08 6.06
C THR A 346 0.39 -26.05 5.00
N LEU A 347 -0.64 -25.25 5.27
CA LEU A 347 -0.95 -24.04 4.50
C LEU A 347 -0.42 -22.81 5.23
N HIS A 348 0.47 -22.06 4.59
CA HIS A 348 0.97 -20.76 5.04
C HIS A 348 0.32 -19.65 4.20
N ALA A 349 -0.63 -18.90 4.75
CA ALA A 349 -1.12 -17.68 4.12
C ALA A 349 -0.43 -16.46 4.76
N THR A 350 0.36 -15.75 3.97
CA THR A 350 1.10 -14.55 4.37
C THR A 350 0.63 -13.35 3.55
N ARG A 351 0.31 -12.22 4.18
CA ARG A 351 -0.11 -10.98 3.49
C ARG A 351 -1.22 -11.20 2.45
N SER A 352 -2.08 -12.18 2.69
CA SER A 352 -3.04 -12.69 1.70
C SER A 352 -4.48 -12.50 2.16
N ARG A 353 -5.42 -12.55 1.22
CA ARG A 353 -6.86 -12.45 1.52
C ARG A 353 -7.57 -13.73 1.09
N ILE A 354 -8.44 -14.27 1.94
CA ILE A 354 -9.37 -15.33 1.58
C ILE A 354 -10.78 -14.88 1.92
N THR A 355 -11.61 -14.66 0.90
CA THR A 355 -12.88 -13.94 1.07
C THR A 355 -14.06 -14.59 0.35
N GLY A 356 -15.25 -14.46 0.94
CA GLY A 356 -16.52 -14.87 0.32
C GLY A 356 -16.61 -16.36 -0.03
N SER A 357 -15.71 -17.20 0.50
CA SER A 357 -15.68 -18.62 0.22
C SER A 357 -16.62 -19.39 1.14
N SER A 358 -17.13 -20.52 0.68
CA SER A 358 -18.16 -21.23 1.41
C SER A 358 -18.20 -22.74 1.22
N THR A 359 -18.79 -23.42 2.20
CA THR A 359 -19.19 -24.83 2.07
C THR A 359 -20.69 -24.95 2.35
N ALA A 360 -21.34 -25.90 1.69
CA ALA A 360 -22.74 -26.24 1.93
C ALA A 360 -22.95 -27.75 1.94
N GLY A 361 -23.84 -28.24 2.79
CA GLY A 361 -24.19 -29.66 2.91
C GLY A 361 -24.06 -30.16 4.34
N THR A 362 -24.52 -31.40 4.59
CA THR A 362 -24.36 -32.02 5.91
C THR A 362 -22.88 -32.30 6.20
N ASN A 363 -22.38 -31.92 7.37
CA ASN A 363 -20.97 -32.04 7.78
C ASN A 363 -20.01 -31.32 6.82
N ALA A 364 -20.42 -30.16 6.31
CA ALA A 364 -19.59 -29.35 5.40
C ALA A 364 -18.73 -28.37 6.21
N GLU A 365 -17.44 -28.66 6.32
CA GLU A 365 -16.51 -28.02 7.27
C GLU A 365 -15.62 -26.97 6.57
N GLY A 366 -15.35 -25.85 7.23
CA GLY A 366 -14.37 -24.84 6.80
C GLY A 366 -14.81 -24.02 5.59
N GLY A 367 -15.51 -22.92 5.80
CA GLY A 367 -16.03 -22.07 4.71
C GLY A 367 -14.93 -21.55 3.78
N ALA A 368 -13.79 -21.14 4.33
CA ALA A 368 -12.58 -20.86 3.55
C ALA A 368 -11.62 -22.04 3.54
N ILE A 369 -11.10 -22.42 4.71
CA ILE A 369 -10.05 -23.43 4.84
C ILE A 369 -10.58 -24.58 5.70
N ALA A 370 -10.32 -25.82 5.26
CA ALA A 370 -10.48 -26.99 6.12
C ALA A 370 -9.20 -27.82 6.13
N ALA A 371 -8.72 -28.18 7.32
CA ALA A 371 -7.53 -28.99 7.50
C ALA A 371 -7.81 -30.20 8.40
N VAL A 372 -7.51 -31.41 7.92
CA VAL A 372 -7.64 -32.64 8.72
C VAL A 372 -6.27 -33.29 8.80
N TYR A 373 -5.69 -33.35 9.99
CA TYR A 373 -4.28 -33.64 10.29
C TYR A 373 -3.27 -32.60 9.79
N GLY A 374 -3.70 -31.66 8.93
CA GLY A 374 -2.86 -30.59 8.40
C GLY A 374 -2.89 -29.32 9.26
N ASN A 375 -1.89 -28.47 9.10
CA ASN A 375 -1.76 -27.22 9.84
C ASN A 375 -2.17 -26.00 9.00
N VAL A 376 -2.65 -24.95 9.68
CA VAL A 376 -2.97 -23.66 9.06
C VAL A 376 -2.20 -22.57 9.78
N VAL A 377 -1.45 -21.78 9.01
CA VAL A 377 -0.66 -20.65 9.51
C VAL A 377 -1.06 -19.39 8.74
N LEU A 378 -1.68 -18.44 9.44
CA LEU A 378 -2.09 -17.15 8.92
C LEU A 378 -1.18 -16.07 9.50
N VAL A 379 -0.52 -15.32 8.63
CA VAL A 379 0.41 -14.24 8.98
C VAL A 379 0.02 -13.00 8.19
N ASP A 380 -0.23 -11.88 8.87
CA ASP A 380 -0.55 -10.59 8.25
C ASP A 380 -1.67 -10.70 7.19
N SER A 381 -2.63 -11.62 7.39
CA SER A 381 -3.62 -12.02 6.40
C SER A 381 -5.04 -11.71 6.84
N THR A 382 -5.95 -11.57 5.87
CA THR A 382 -7.37 -11.31 6.13
C THR A 382 -8.25 -12.46 5.65
N LEU A 383 -9.06 -13.03 6.55
CA LEU A 383 -10.12 -13.98 6.22
C LEU A 383 -11.47 -13.32 6.49
N SER A 384 -12.24 -13.03 5.44
CA SER A 384 -13.43 -12.19 5.54
C SER A 384 -14.67 -12.75 4.85
N GLY A 385 -15.81 -12.72 5.52
CA GLY A 385 -17.10 -13.05 4.89
C GLY A 385 -17.20 -14.49 4.37
N ASN A 386 -16.38 -15.41 4.91
CA ASN A 386 -16.45 -16.82 4.57
C ASN A 386 -17.52 -17.51 5.41
N TRP A 387 -18.13 -18.57 4.88
CA TRP A 387 -19.28 -19.16 5.56
C TRP A 387 -19.54 -20.64 5.32
N THR A 388 -20.22 -21.28 6.27
CA THR A 388 -20.74 -22.65 6.11
C THR A 388 -22.26 -22.69 6.23
N SER A 389 -22.89 -23.63 5.53
CA SER A 389 -24.31 -23.94 5.70
C SER A 389 -24.62 -25.43 5.61
N GLY A 390 -25.74 -25.84 6.20
CA GLY A 390 -26.13 -27.25 6.33
C GLY A 390 -25.82 -27.82 7.71
N LEU A 391 -26.51 -28.91 8.07
CA LEU A 391 -26.39 -29.56 9.38
C LEU A 391 -24.92 -29.87 9.72
N SER A 392 -24.45 -29.46 10.88
CA SER A 392 -23.06 -29.62 11.35
C SER A 392 -22.04 -28.96 10.42
N GLY A 393 -22.32 -27.75 9.96
CA GLY A 393 -21.37 -26.92 9.23
C GLY A 393 -20.47 -26.14 10.20
N GLU A 394 -19.20 -26.48 10.29
CA GLU A 394 -18.30 -25.99 11.34
C GLU A 394 -17.22 -25.06 10.75
N GLY A 395 -16.84 -23.99 11.46
CA GLY A 395 -15.72 -23.12 11.05
C GLY A 395 -16.06 -22.26 9.84
N GLY A 396 -16.74 -21.13 10.05
CA GLY A 396 -17.14 -20.23 8.95
C GLY A 396 -15.95 -19.76 8.12
N ALA A 397 -14.79 -19.54 8.74
CA ALA A 397 -13.54 -19.30 8.02
C ALA A 397 -12.66 -20.56 7.99
N VAL A 398 -12.25 -21.05 9.17
CA VAL A 398 -11.27 -22.13 9.29
C VAL A 398 -11.85 -23.27 10.11
N PHE A 399 -11.75 -24.47 9.58
CA PHE A 399 -11.94 -25.70 10.33
C PHE A 399 -10.62 -26.46 10.43
N SER A 400 -10.28 -26.98 11.62
CA SER A 400 -9.19 -27.94 11.77
C SER A 400 -9.57 -29.11 12.68
N ARG A 401 -9.14 -30.32 12.31
CA ARG A 401 -9.21 -31.51 13.15
C ARG A 401 -7.84 -32.19 13.24
N TYR A 402 -7.33 -32.39 14.44
CA TYR A 402 -5.99 -32.93 14.76
C TYR A 402 -4.79 -32.06 14.29
N GLY A 403 -5.06 -30.94 13.63
CA GLY A 403 -4.07 -30.00 13.14
C GLY A 403 -3.96 -28.77 14.03
N THR A 404 -2.90 -27.99 13.84
CA THR A 404 -2.73 -26.71 14.56
C THR A 404 -3.18 -25.53 13.72
N ILE A 405 -3.72 -24.51 14.38
CA ILE A 405 -4.07 -23.22 13.77
C ILE A 405 -3.23 -22.13 14.44
N THR A 406 -2.45 -21.40 13.65
CA THR A 406 -1.70 -20.22 14.10
C THR A 406 -2.19 -18.99 13.36
N VAL A 407 -2.57 -17.94 14.09
CA VAL A 407 -3.03 -16.66 13.57
C VAL A 407 -2.14 -15.57 14.14
N ARG A 408 -1.40 -14.85 13.28
CA ARG A 408 -0.47 -13.79 13.68
C ARG A 408 -0.65 -12.55 12.82
N GLY A 409 -0.73 -11.36 13.41
CA GLY A 409 -0.85 -10.10 12.64
C GLY A 409 -2.11 -10.03 11.77
N SER A 410 -3.08 -10.92 11.99
CA SER A 410 -4.12 -11.24 11.01
C SER A 410 -5.51 -10.83 11.49
N THR A 411 -6.43 -10.64 10.54
CA THR A 411 -7.82 -10.28 10.82
C THR A 411 -8.78 -11.33 10.28
N LEU A 412 -9.56 -11.94 11.17
CA LEU A 412 -10.67 -12.83 10.82
C LEU A 412 -11.97 -12.11 11.15
N HIS A 413 -12.72 -11.69 10.12
CA HIS A 413 -13.92 -10.90 10.37
C HIS A 413 -15.13 -11.26 9.51
N ALA A 414 -16.32 -11.02 10.05
CA ALA A 414 -17.60 -11.24 9.37
C ALA A 414 -17.80 -12.67 8.81
N ASN A 415 -17.05 -13.66 9.30
CA ASN A 415 -17.22 -15.06 8.92
C ASN A 415 -18.38 -15.67 9.70
N PHE A 416 -19.08 -16.64 9.12
CA PHE A 416 -20.30 -17.13 9.74
C PHE A 416 -20.72 -18.56 9.42
N THR A 417 -21.48 -19.16 10.33
CA THR A 417 -22.12 -20.47 10.14
C THR A 417 -23.63 -20.35 10.34
N THR A 418 -24.42 -21.08 9.54
CA THR A 418 -25.90 -20.96 9.53
C THR A 418 -26.65 -22.27 9.75
N GLY A 419 -25.97 -23.40 9.75
CA GLY A 419 -26.58 -24.73 9.88
C GLY A 419 -26.98 -25.10 11.31
N GLU A 420 -27.93 -26.02 11.46
CA GLU A 420 -28.19 -26.63 12.77
C GLU A 420 -26.95 -27.37 13.27
N SER A 421 -26.67 -27.34 14.59
CA SER A 421 -25.47 -27.96 15.19
C SER A 421 -24.14 -27.54 14.54
N SER A 422 -24.07 -26.31 14.01
CA SER A 422 -22.86 -25.61 13.61
C SER A 422 -22.15 -24.93 14.79
N GLU A 423 -20.81 -24.86 14.75
CA GLU A 423 -19.98 -24.10 15.68
C GLU A 423 -18.91 -23.26 14.98
N GLY A 424 -18.28 -22.34 15.71
CA GLY A 424 -17.07 -21.67 15.26
C GLY A 424 -17.34 -20.70 14.10
N GLY A 425 -17.89 -19.53 14.38
CA GLY A 425 -18.22 -18.53 13.35
C GLY A 425 -17.00 -18.12 12.52
N ALA A 426 -15.84 -17.93 13.17
CA ALA A 426 -14.55 -17.79 12.48
C ALA A 426 -13.79 -19.12 12.43
N ILE A 427 -13.48 -19.69 13.59
CA ILE A 427 -12.64 -20.89 13.71
C ILE A 427 -13.39 -21.99 14.46
N ALA A 428 -13.32 -23.23 13.96
CA ALA A 428 -13.66 -24.44 14.69
C ALA A 428 -12.44 -25.37 14.73
N ALA A 429 -11.98 -25.75 15.93
CA ALA A 429 -10.81 -26.59 16.14
C ALA A 429 -11.14 -27.80 17.01
N PHE A 430 -10.78 -29.00 16.53
CA PHE A 430 -11.01 -30.26 17.23
C PHE A 430 -9.70 -31.02 17.39
N ASN A 431 -9.36 -31.43 18.61
CA ASN A 431 -8.17 -32.21 18.94
C ASN A 431 -6.86 -31.55 18.47
N GLY A 432 -6.82 -30.22 18.40
CA GLY A 432 -5.74 -29.44 17.81
C GLY A 432 -5.59 -28.07 18.48
N ASN A 433 -4.36 -27.60 18.58
CA ASN A 433 -4.05 -26.36 19.31
C ASN A 433 -4.30 -25.11 18.44
N VAL A 434 -4.78 -24.05 19.08
CA VAL A 434 -5.03 -22.75 18.46
C VAL A 434 -4.18 -21.68 19.13
N THR A 435 -3.44 -20.94 18.33
CA THR A 435 -2.59 -19.83 18.75
C THR A 435 -2.98 -18.56 18.01
N ILE A 436 -3.37 -17.52 18.75
CA ILE A 436 -3.75 -16.21 18.23
C ILE A 436 -2.84 -15.16 18.87
N VAL A 437 -2.03 -14.51 18.06
CA VAL A 437 -1.02 -13.54 18.50
C VAL A 437 -1.18 -12.24 17.71
N ASN A 438 -1.26 -11.09 18.38
CA ASN A 438 -1.24 -9.80 17.69
C ASN A 438 -2.28 -9.71 16.56
N SER A 439 -3.48 -10.23 16.81
CA SER A 439 -4.50 -10.48 15.78
C SER A 439 -5.90 -10.05 16.24
N THR A 440 -6.78 -9.84 15.27
CA THR A 440 -8.15 -9.39 15.49
C THR A 440 -9.17 -10.42 14.99
N LEU A 441 -10.05 -10.91 15.87
CA LEU A 441 -11.24 -11.68 15.52
C LEU A 441 -12.48 -10.83 15.79
N SER A 442 -13.16 -10.38 14.74
CA SER A 442 -14.23 -9.39 14.88
C SER A 442 -15.49 -9.69 14.06
N GLY A 443 -16.67 -9.55 14.67
CA GLY A 443 -17.95 -9.64 13.94
C GLY A 443 -18.25 -11.02 13.34
N ASN A 444 -17.59 -12.08 13.81
CA ASN A 444 -17.85 -13.45 13.35
C ASN A 444 -19.07 -14.03 14.09
N ARG A 445 -19.87 -14.88 13.42
CA ARG A 445 -21.18 -15.28 13.95
C ARG A 445 -21.62 -16.72 13.72
N VAL A 446 -22.35 -17.28 14.68
CA VAL A 446 -23.09 -18.55 14.54
C VAL A 446 -24.58 -18.23 14.58
N GLU A 447 -25.33 -18.62 13.55
CA GLU A 447 -26.76 -18.24 13.37
C GLU A 447 -27.74 -19.43 13.40
N GLY A 448 -27.25 -20.68 13.33
CA GLY A 448 -28.11 -21.86 13.28
C GLY A 448 -28.79 -22.26 14.60
N GLY A 449 -29.85 -23.07 14.52
CA GLY A 449 -30.57 -23.62 15.67
C GLY A 449 -29.89 -24.83 16.31
N ASP A 450 -30.10 -25.07 17.61
CA ASP A 450 -29.50 -26.20 18.36
C ASP A 450 -27.97 -26.33 18.19
N THR A 451 -27.30 -25.18 18.17
CA THR A 451 -25.86 -25.01 17.93
C THR A 451 -25.05 -24.92 19.23
N PHE A 452 -23.79 -25.36 19.17
CA PHE A 452 -22.81 -24.96 20.18
C PHE A 452 -22.18 -23.61 19.74
N GLY A 453 -21.48 -22.95 20.67
CA GLY A 453 -21.10 -21.54 20.53
C GLY A 453 -19.81 -21.28 19.78
N GLY A 454 -19.16 -20.19 20.16
CA GLY A 454 -17.87 -19.77 19.60
C GLY A 454 -18.03 -18.92 18.35
N GLY A 455 -18.68 -17.76 18.46
CA GLY A 455 -18.79 -16.82 17.33
C GLY A 455 -17.41 -16.47 16.75
N GLY A 456 -16.43 -16.20 17.61
CA GLY A 456 -15.03 -16.05 17.21
C GLY A 456 -14.33 -17.40 17.02
N LEU A 457 -14.29 -18.23 18.07
CA LEU A 457 -13.61 -19.52 18.09
C LEU A 457 -14.40 -20.56 18.86
N PHE A 458 -14.51 -21.76 18.31
CA PHE A 458 -14.86 -22.98 19.02
C PHE A 458 -13.63 -23.89 19.09
N ALA A 459 -13.31 -24.41 20.27
CA ALA A 459 -12.22 -25.36 20.48
C ALA A 459 -12.66 -26.53 21.37
N ASP A 460 -12.42 -27.76 20.88
CA ASP A 460 -12.68 -29.01 21.60
C ASP A 460 -11.40 -29.87 21.60
N ALA A 461 -10.92 -30.31 22.76
CA ALA A 461 -9.75 -31.19 22.93
C ALA A 461 -8.40 -30.61 22.44
N GLY A 462 -8.17 -29.30 22.56
CA GLY A 462 -6.87 -28.66 22.28
C GLY A 462 -6.61 -27.38 23.09
N ASP A 463 -5.34 -27.00 23.22
CA ASP A 463 -4.93 -25.79 23.94
C ASP A 463 -5.19 -24.52 23.12
N VAL A 464 -5.67 -23.47 23.78
CA VAL A 464 -5.90 -22.15 23.18
C VAL A 464 -5.00 -21.10 23.84
N VAL A 465 -4.22 -20.40 23.02
CA VAL A 465 -3.33 -19.32 23.45
C VAL A 465 -3.72 -18.03 22.72
N VAL A 466 -4.08 -17.01 23.47
CA VAL A 466 -4.46 -15.68 22.96
C VAL A 466 -3.53 -14.64 23.58
N VAL A 467 -2.73 -13.98 22.76
CA VAL A 467 -1.69 -13.06 23.23
C VAL A 467 -1.74 -11.79 22.42
N ASN A 468 -1.71 -10.63 23.09
CA ASN A 468 -1.68 -9.32 22.43
C ASN A 468 -2.80 -9.17 21.38
N SER A 469 -4.01 -9.71 21.60
CA SER A 469 -5.03 -9.85 20.55
C SER A 469 -6.38 -9.27 20.95
N THR A 470 -7.23 -8.95 19.97
CA THR A 470 -8.57 -8.36 20.18
C THR A 470 -9.65 -9.28 19.62
N ILE A 471 -10.56 -9.73 20.48
CA ILE A 471 -11.67 -10.62 20.15
C ILE A 471 -12.97 -9.93 20.59
N THR A 472 -13.68 -9.32 19.63
CA THR A 472 -14.79 -8.39 19.90
C THR A 472 -15.93 -8.49 18.88
N GLY A 473 -17.14 -8.12 19.27
CA GLY A 473 -18.28 -8.04 18.36
C GLY A 473 -18.70 -9.38 17.73
N ASN A 474 -18.13 -10.50 18.19
CA ASN A 474 -18.51 -11.82 17.70
C ASN A 474 -19.81 -12.27 18.37
N SER A 475 -20.66 -13.02 17.66
CA SER A 475 -21.98 -13.40 18.16
C SER A 475 -22.32 -14.88 17.98
N ALA A 476 -22.96 -15.49 18.96
CA ALA A 476 -23.43 -16.87 18.88
C ALA A 476 -24.55 -17.09 19.93
N PRO A 477 -25.35 -18.16 19.84
CA PRO A 477 -26.36 -18.45 20.87
C PRO A 477 -25.75 -18.67 22.25
N ARG A 478 -24.56 -19.27 22.30
CA ARG A 478 -23.68 -19.44 23.48
C ARG A 478 -22.29 -18.96 23.10
N ALA A 479 -21.54 -18.35 24.02
CA ALA A 479 -20.13 -18.01 23.80
C ALA A 479 -19.86 -17.22 22.50
N GLY A 480 -20.26 -15.95 22.47
CA GLY A 480 -20.06 -15.09 21.31
C GLY A 480 -18.58 -14.95 20.92
N GLY A 481 -17.68 -14.79 21.90
CA GLY A 481 -16.24 -14.75 21.67
C GLY A 481 -15.65 -16.15 21.50
N LEU A 482 -15.30 -16.82 22.60
CA LEU A 482 -14.61 -18.13 22.60
C LEU A 482 -15.42 -19.20 23.32
N GLU A 483 -15.75 -20.29 22.63
CA GLU A 483 -16.19 -21.52 23.28
C GLU A 483 -15.00 -22.46 23.45
N ILE A 484 -14.56 -22.62 24.70
CA ILE A 484 -13.69 -23.73 25.11
C ILE A 484 -14.61 -24.85 25.59
N TYR A 485 -14.67 -25.93 24.84
CA TYR A 485 -15.54 -27.05 25.14
C TYR A 485 -15.01 -27.78 26.39
N PRO A 486 -15.81 -27.89 27.47
CA PRO A 486 -15.32 -28.41 28.74
C PRO A 486 -15.40 -29.94 28.75
N ASN A 487 -14.45 -30.61 28.09
CA ASN A 487 -14.27 -32.05 28.24
C ASN A 487 -13.17 -32.36 29.29
N ASP A 488 -13.07 -33.61 29.75
CA ASP A 488 -12.12 -34.01 30.80
C ASP A 488 -10.68 -34.24 30.27
N ASN A 489 -10.37 -33.82 29.03
CA ASN A 489 -9.09 -34.12 28.36
C ASN A 489 -7.95 -33.17 28.76
N GLY A 490 -8.23 -32.16 29.59
CA GLY A 490 -7.19 -31.34 30.22
C GLY A 490 -6.72 -30.14 29.39
N GLU A 491 -7.54 -29.61 28.49
CA GLU A 491 -7.24 -28.42 27.68
C GLU A 491 -7.02 -27.18 28.54
N SER A 492 -6.16 -26.28 28.05
CA SER A 492 -5.89 -24.99 28.67
C SER A 492 -6.29 -23.80 27.80
N LEU A 493 -6.68 -22.70 28.47
CA LEU A 493 -6.86 -21.39 27.87
C LEU A 493 -5.88 -20.41 28.52
N THR A 494 -5.00 -19.84 27.72
CA THR A 494 -4.05 -18.81 28.15
C THR A 494 -4.35 -17.50 27.43
N VAL A 495 -4.53 -16.42 28.20
CA VAL A 495 -4.86 -15.08 27.69
C VAL A 495 -3.91 -14.04 28.30
N TYR A 496 -3.08 -13.40 27.47
CA TYR A 496 -2.13 -12.35 27.88
C TYR A 496 -2.31 -11.07 27.07
N ASN A 497 -2.27 -9.89 27.72
CA ASN A 497 -2.33 -8.59 27.04
C ASN A 497 -3.43 -8.51 25.99
N SER A 498 -4.59 -9.15 26.22
CA SER A 498 -5.62 -9.32 25.19
C SER A 498 -6.97 -8.79 25.63
N ILE A 499 -7.78 -8.39 24.66
CA ILE A 499 -9.17 -7.97 24.84
C ILE A 499 -10.07 -9.11 24.40
N ILE A 500 -10.93 -9.60 25.29
CA ILE A 500 -12.07 -10.46 24.94
C ILE A 500 -13.31 -9.80 25.56
N ALA A 501 -13.94 -8.91 24.81
CA ALA A 501 -15.02 -8.06 25.29
C ALA A 501 -15.93 -7.61 24.16
N GLY A 502 -17.16 -7.20 24.47
CA GLY A 502 -18.12 -6.71 23.48
C GLY A 502 -18.68 -7.81 22.57
N ASN A 503 -18.51 -9.09 22.93
CA ASN A 503 -19.11 -10.20 22.22
C ASN A 503 -20.55 -10.44 22.71
N LEU A 504 -21.39 -11.05 21.87
CA LEU A 504 -22.83 -11.20 22.10
C LEU A 504 -23.25 -12.67 22.14
N ALA A 505 -23.82 -13.11 23.26
CA ALA A 505 -24.53 -14.38 23.35
C ALA A 505 -25.61 -14.34 24.43
N ALA A 506 -26.55 -15.30 24.39
CA ALA A 506 -27.54 -15.43 25.46
C ALA A 506 -26.91 -15.91 26.77
N THR A 507 -25.83 -16.70 26.67
CA THR A 507 -25.04 -17.16 27.81
C THR A 507 -23.56 -17.07 27.48
N ASN A 508 -22.76 -16.70 28.50
CA ASN A 508 -21.30 -16.66 28.45
C ASN A 508 -20.72 -15.81 27.30
N PRO A 509 -21.12 -14.53 27.11
CA PRO A 509 -20.87 -13.80 25.87
C PRO A 509 -19.41 -13.74 25.42
N ASP A 510 -18.45 -13.53 26.33
CA ASP A 510 -17.05 -13.39 25.96
C ASP A 510 -16.33 -14.73 25.83
N PHE A 511 -16.33 -15.57 26.86
CA PHE A 511 -15.83 -16.94 26.71
C PHE A 511 -16.32 -17.92 27.77
N THR A 512 -16.22 -19.22 27.48
CA THR A 512 -16.38 -20.31 28.45
C THR A 512 -15.03 -20.78 28.98
N ALA A 513 -14.99 -21.09 30.28
CA ALA A 513 -13.81 -21.68 30.90
C ALA A 513 -13.64 -23.19 30.54
N PRO A 514 -12.40 -23.71 30.55
CA PRO A 514 -12.14 -25.15 30.43
C PRO A 514 -12.71 -25.93 31.62
N ALA A 515 -12.81 -27.26 31.52
CA ALA A 515 -13.45 -28.11 32.54
C ALA A 515 -12.83 -28.00 33.94
N ASN A 516 -11.51 -27.80 34.04
CA ASN A 516 -10.80 -27.56 35.30
C ASN A 516 -10.12 -26.17 35.33
N PRO A 517 -10.90 -25.09 35.50
CA PRO A 517 -10.37 -23.74 35.33
C PRO A 517 -9.31 -23.36 36.36
N GLY A 518 -9.32 -23.96 37.55
CA GLY A 518 -8.30 -23.68 38.58
C GLY A 518 -6.90 -24.15 38.19
N ALA A 519 -6.79 -25.15 37.30
CA ALA A 519 -5.51 -25.63 36.78
C ALA A 519 -5.21 -25.09 35.36
N ASN A 520 -6.25 -24.84 34.57
CA ASN A 520 -6.12 -24.75 33.12
C ASN A 520 -6.55 -23.39 32.52
N LEU A 521 -7.08 -22.46 33.32
CA LEU A 521 -7.36 -21.10 32.85
C LEU A 521 -6.31 -20.13 33.39
N THR A 522 -5.56 -19.50 32.48
CA THR A 522 -4.59 -18.45 32.83
C THR A 522 -4.95 -17.15 32.12
N VAL A 523 -5.26 -16.11 32.88
CA VAL A 523 -5.52 -14.75 32.35
C VAL A 523 -4.61 -13.75 33.06
N ARG A 524 -3.82 -12.99 32.31
CA ARG A 524 -2.91 -11.96 32.85
C ARG A 524 -2.92 -10.71 31.99
N PHE A 525 -2.93 -9.55 32.63
CA PHE A 525 -2.88 -8.24 31.96
C PHE A 525 -3.86 -8.12 30.81
N SER A 526 -5.08 -8.64 30.98
CA SER A 526 -6.09 -8.73 29.92
C SER A 526 -7.40 -8.08 30.33
N LEU A 527 -8.20 -7.66 29.34
CA LEU A 527 -9.50 -7.06 29.52
C LEU A 527 -10.59 -8.05 29.08
N ILE A 528 -11.34 -8.54 30.06
CA ILE A 528 -12.51 -9.41 29.86
C ILE A 528 -13.76 -8.58 30.11
N GLY A 529 -14.63 -8.45 29.10
CA GLY A 529 -15.83 -7.62 29.19
C GLY A 529 -16.90 -8.18 30.12
N ASN A 530 -17.06 -9.51 30.14
CA ASN A 530 -18.10 -10.23 30.83
C ASN A 530 -17.58 -11.63 31.23
N ASN A 531 -17.43 -11.85 32.53
CA ASN A 531 -16.90 -13.08 33.09
C ASN A 531 -17.92 -14.22 33.29
N SER A 532 -19.18 -14.08 32.85
CA SER A 532 -20.27 -15.01 33.20
C SER A 532 -20.05 -16.48 32.82
N GLY A 533 -19.22 -16.75 31.81
CA GLY A 533 -18.82 -18.11 31.41
C GLY A 533 -17.61 -18.66 32.16
N THR A 534 -17.15 -17.97 33.20
CA THR A 534 -15.88 -18.24 33.87
C THR A 534 -16.03 -18.24 35.39
N MET A 535 -14.96 -18.61 36.09
CA MET A 535 -14.85 -18.47 37.55
C MET A 535 -14.00 -17.27 37.99
N LEU A 536 -13.68 -16.36 37.06
CA LEU A 536 -12.85 -15.21 37.35
C LEU A 536 -13.59 -14.20 38.23
N ALA A 537 -12.93 -13.69 39.27
CA ALA A 537 -13.48 -12.63 40.10
C ALA A 537 -13.55 -11.31 39.32
N GLU A 538 -14.62 -10.54 39.51
CA GLU A 538 -14.72 -9.20 38.94
C GLU A 538 -13.60 -8.30 39.48
N ASP A 539 -12.99 -7.53 38.59
CA ASP A 539 -11.96 -6.55 38.92
C ASP A 539 -12.04 -5.39 37.94
N GLN A 540 -12.88 -4.42 38.26
CA GLN A 540 -13.05 -3.20 37.47
C GLN A 540 -11.85 -2.25 37.61
N SER A 541 -11.02 -2.46 38.63
CA SER A 541 -9.93 -1.55 39.01
C SER A 541 -8.58 -1.90 38.41
N GLY A 542 -8.43 -3.11 37.87
CA GLY A 542 -7.14 -3.59 37.37
C GLY A 542 -6.19 -4.05 38.47
N SER A 543 -6.64 -4.18 39.72
CA SER A 543 -5.78 -4.49 40.88
C SER A 543 -5.07 -5.85 40.80
N SER A 544 -5.67 -6.81 40.11
CA SER A 544 -5.11 -8.13 39.80
C SER A 544 -4.16 -8.12 38.60
N GLY A 545 -3.98 -6.96 37.97
CA GLY A 545 -3.40 -6.80 36.64
C GLY A 545 -4.41 -7.01 35.52
N ASN A 546 -5.59 -7.59 35.76
CA ASN A 546 -6.63 -7.78 34.76
C ASN A 546 -7.81 -6.81 34.97
N PHE A 547 -8.50 -6.46 33.90
CA PHE A 547 -9.80 -5.80 33.95
C PHE A 547 -10.88 -6.83 33.66
N ILE A 548 -11.74 -7.13 34.64
CA ILE A 548 -12.71 -8.23 34.55
C ILE A 548 -14.11 -7.70 34.87
N GLY A 549 -14.93 -7.64 33.82
CA GLY A 549 -16.33 -7.26 33.86
C GLY A 549 -17.25 -8.36 34.38
N GLY A 550 -18.34 -7.95 35.03
CA GLY A 550 -19.37 -8.85 35.55
C GLY A 550 -20.41 -9.26 34.52
N GLY A 551 -21.19 -10.29 34.84
CA GLY A 551 -22.22 -10.86 33.95
C GLY A 551 -23.44 -9.97 33.67
N THR A 552 -23.64 -8.88 34.41
CA THR A 552 -24.77 -7.96 34.24
C THR A 552 -24.38 -6.70 33.47
N ALA A 553 -25.34 -6.07 32.77
CA ALA A 553 -25.06 -4.89 31.95
C ALA A 553 -24.45 -3.70 32.72
N GLY A 554 -24.73 -3.57 34.03
CA GLY A 554 -24.14 -2.51 34.87
C GLY A 554 -22.72 -2.80 35.35
N THR A 555 -22.23 -4.03 35.18
CA THR A 555 -20.90 -4.50 35.63
C THR A 555 -20.02 -4.95 34.47
N ALA A 556 -20.57 -5.12 33.27
CA ALA A 556 -19.80 -5.47 32.08
C ALA A 556 -18.91 -4.30 31.67
N ILE A 557 -17.67 -4.59 31.26
CA ILE A 557 -16.71 -3.58 30.82
C ILE A 557 -16.83 -3.40 29.30
N ASN A 558 -17.01 -2.16 28.88
CA ASN A 558 -16.84 -1.78 27.48
C ASN A 558 -15.35 -1.49 27.23
N PRO A 559 -14.69 -2.18 26.28
CA PRO A 559 -13.29 -1.93 25.96
C PRO A 559 -13.05 -0.57 25.27
N LEU A 560 -14.10 0.17 24.90
CA LEU A 560 -14.05 1.46 24.21
C LEU A 560 -13.20 1.38 22.94
N LEU A 561 -13.64 0.54 22.01
CA LEU A 561 -12.98 0.33 20.72
C LEU A 561 -13.66 1.18 19.63
N ALA A 562 -12.86 1.73 18.72
CA ALA A 562 -13.34 2.26 17.46
C ALA A 562 -13.88 1.11 16.56
N PRO A 563 -14.70 1.39 15.53
CA PRO A 563 -15.08 0.39 14.54
C PRO A 563 -13.86 -0.29 13.88
N LEU A 564 -14.06 -1.52 13.36
CA LEU A 564 -13.02 -2.21 12.60
C LEU A 564 -12.71 -1.39 11.33
N ALA A 565 -11.47 -0.93 11.20
CA ALA A 565 -11.05 -0.05 10.11
C ALA A 565 -9.61 -0.33 9.69
N ASP A 566 -9.21 0.22 8.55
CA ASP A 566 -7.81 0.33 8.19
C ASP A 566 -7.18 1.45 9.03
N ASN A 567 -6.44 1.07 10.08
CA ASN A 567 -5.72 2.01 10.95
C ASN A 567 -4.21 1.99 10.63
N GLY A 568 -3.86 1.65 9.39
CA GLY A 568 -2.49 1.37 8.94
C GLY A 568 -2.11 -0.11 9.09
N GLY A 569 -1.07 -0.52 8.36
CA GLY A 569 -0.54 -1.89 8.37
C GLY A 569 -1.19 -2.84 7.36
N PRO A 570 -0.89 -4.16 7.43
CA PRO A 570 -1.34 -5.13 6.43
C PRO A 570 -2.79 -5.61 6.61
N THR A 571 -3.38 -5.41 7.80
CA THR A 571 -4.74 -5.90 8.13
C THR A 571 -5.50 -4.91 9.02
N GLN A 572 -6.84 -4.95 8.95
CA GLN A 572 -7.71 -4.04 9.71
C GLN A 572 -7.69 -4.32 11.21
N THR A 573 -7.75 -3.28 12.04
CA THR A 573 -7.70 -3.35 13.51
C THR A 573 -8.83 -2.55 14.15
N HIS A 574 -9.03 -2.74 15.46
CA HIS A 574 -9.84 -1.86 16.29
C HIS A 574 -8.93 -0.92 17.08
N ALA A 575 -8.91 0.37 16.74
CA ALA A 575 -8.18 1.36 17.53
C ALA A 575 -8.82 1.52 18.92
N LEU A 576 -7.99 1.79 19.94
CA LEU A 576 -8.46 2.12 21.28
C LEU A 576 -8.97 3.57 21.29
N LEU A 577 -10.17 3.79 21.84
CA LEU A 577 -10.66 5.14 22.08
C LEU A 577 -10.13 5.67 23.43
N PRO A 578 -9.88 6.98 23.58
CA PRO A 578 -9.51 7.58 24.85
C PRO A 578 -10.47 7.24 25.97
N GLY A 579 -9.89 7.02 27.15
CA GLY A 579 -10.61 6.52 28.31
C GLY A 579 -10.77 5.00 28.34
N SER A 580 -10.34 4.27 27.30
CA SER A 580 -10.24 2.81 27.38
C SER A 580 -9.33 2.39 28.53
N LEU A 581 -9.76 1.38 29.29
CA LEU A 581 -8.94 0.76 30.35
C LEU A 581 -7.75 -0.01 29.78
N ALA A 582 -7.74 -0.29 28.47
CA ALA A 582 -6.67 -1.01 27.81
C ALA A 582 -5.43 -0.14 27.50
N LEU A 583 -5.55 1.19 27.58
CA LEU A 583 -4.47 2.13 27.26
C LEU A 583 -3.39 2.14 28.35
N ASN A 584 -2.17 1.75 27.99
CA ASN A 584 -0.95 1.74 28.78
C ASN A 584 -1.07 0.93 30.08
N THR A 585 -1.84 -0.18 30.06
CA THR A 585 -2.10 -1.02 31.25
C THR A 585 -1.66 -2.47 31.11
N GLY A 586 -1.13 -2.86 29.96
CA GLY A 586 -0.58 -4.19 29.72
C GLY A 586 0.79 -4.40 30.37
N ASN A 587 1.37 -5.58 30.12
CA ASN A 587 2.69 -5.95 30.65
C ASN A 587 3.73 -6.14 29.54
N ASN A 588 4.77 -5.31 29.56
CA ASN A 588 5.86 -5.33 28.57
C ASN A 588 6.59 -6.68 28.48
N ALA A 589 6.71 -7.43 29.59
CA ALA A 589 7.36 -8.75 29.58
C ALA A 589 6.47 -9.85 28.96
N LEU A 590 5.17 -9.59 28.80
CA LEU A 590 4.21 -10.45 28.11
C LEU A 590 3.85 -9.91 26.71
N ALA A 591 4.50 -8.84 26.25
CA ALA A 591 4.43 -8.36 24.87
C ALA A 591 5.28 -9.25 23.95
N VAL A 592 4.94 -10.54 23.91
CA VAL A 592 5.68 -11.61 23.25
C VAL A 592 4.78 -12.37 22.28
N ASP A 593 5.38 -13.19 21.43
CA ASP A 593 4.67 -14.21 20.66
C ASP A 593 4.42 -15.49 21.48
N HIS A 594 3.80 -16.47 20.84
CA HIS A 594 3.44 -17.76 21.45
C HIS A 594 4.62 -18.63 21.93
N ILE A 595 5.86 -18.33 21.51
CA ILE A 595 7.09 -18.98 22.00
C ILE A 595 7.88 -18.06 22.94
N MET A 596 7.24 -17.02 23.47
CA MET A 596 7.80 -16.04 24.40
C MET A 596 8.90 -15.15 23.81
N SER A 597 8.94 -14.96 22.48
CA SER A 597 9.83 -13.99 21.83
C SER A 597 9.20 -12.59 21.84
N PRO A 598 9.92 -11.52 22.25
CA PRO A 598 9.40 -10.16 22.23
C PRO A 598 8.90 -9.72 20.85
N LEU A 599 7.74 -9.06 20.84
CA LEU A 599 7.18 -8.43 19.65
C LEU A 599 7.75 -7.01 19.49
N THR A 600 8.13 -6.64 18.26
CA THR A 600 8.64 -5.29 17.96
C THR A 600 7.55 -4.31 17.58
N SER A 601 6.45 -4.81 17.02
CA SER A 601 5.33 -4.03 16.50
C SER A 601 3.98 -4.60 16.94
N ASP A 602 2.96 -3.76 16.98
CA ASP A 602 1.57 -4.22 17.13
C ASP A 602 1.05 -4.87 15.83
N GLN A 603 -0.25 -5.16 15.71
CA GLN A 603 -0.81 -5.89 14.56
C GLN A 603 -0.52 -5.19 13.22
N ARG A 604 -0.33 -3.87 13.23
CA ARG A 604 -0.11 -3.08 12.03
C ARG A 604 1.30 -3.24 11.45
N GLY A 605 2.21 -3.91 12.18
CA GLY A 605 3.59 -4.07 11.76
C GLY A 605 4.40 -2.77 11.88
N ALA A 606 5.63 -2.76 11.37
CA ALA A 606 6.44 -1.53 11.36
C ALA A 606 5.75 -0.43 10.50
N PRO A 607 5.77 0.85 10.92
CA PRO A 607 6.54 1.44 12.04
C PRO A 607 5.80 1.48 13.39
N PHE A 608 4.65 0.81 13.54
CA PHE A 608 3.86 0.83 14.76
C PHE A 608 4.49 -0.07 15.82
N HIS A 609 5.12 0.51 16.83
CA HIS A 609 5.80 -0.21 17.90
C HIS A 609 4.81 -0.96 18.78
N ARG A 610 5.23 -2.12 19.31
CA ARG A 610 4.38 -2.88 20.24
C ARG A 610 4.34 -2.27 21.63
N ILE A 611 5.36 -1.49 21.98
CA ILE A 611 5.47 -0.83 23.28
C ILE A 611 5.74 0.63 22.99
N PHE A 612 4.74 1.47 23.24
CA PHE A 612 4.81 2.90 23.08
C PHE A 612 4.40 3.58 24.39
N GLY A 613 5.10 4.66 24.77
CA GLY A 613 4.90 5.26 26.07
C GLY A 613 5.44 4.41 27.22
N SER A 614 4.62 4.18 28.27
CA SER A 614 5.10 3.63 29.54
C SER A 614 4.90 2.11 29.67
N ALA A 615 3.85 1.59 29.05
CA ALA A 615 3.52 0.17 29.02
C ALA A 615 2.73 -0.13 27.75
N VAL A 616 2.86 -1.36 27.25
CA VAL A 616 2.06 -1.89 26.15
C VAL A 616 0.56 -1.77 26.46
N ASP A 617 -0.22 -1.50 25.44
CA ASP A 617 -1.67 -1.55 25.49
C ASP A 617 -2.17 -3.00 25.49
N ILE A 618 -3.30 -3.22 26.14
CA ILE A 618 -4.01 -4.50 26.08
C ILE A 618 -4.75 -4.59 24.74
N GLY A 619 -4.55 -5.67 23.99
CA GLY A 619 -5.20 -5.93 22.70
C GLY A 619 -4.23 -5.97 21.53
N ALA A 620 -4.76 -6.03 20.31
CA ALA A 620 -3.99 -6.11 19.06
C ALA A 620 -3.39 -4.79 18.58
N PHE A 621 -3.84 -3.66 19.15
CA PHE A 621 -3.50 -2.31 18.73
C PHE A 621 -2.79 -1.58 19.87
N GLU A 622 -1.72 -0.88 19.55
CA GLU A 622 -1.00 0.05 20.42
C GLU A 622 -1.36 1.49 20.04
N ASP A 623 -2.01 2.25 20.92
CA ASP A 623 -2.22 3.67 20.71
C ASP A 623 -0.90 4.42 20.76
N GLN A 624 -0.61 5.11 19.66
CA GLN A 624 0.56 5.96 19.51
C GLN A 624 0.18 7.39 19.17
N ALA A 625 -1.11 7.74 19.25
CA ALA A 625 -1.59 9.06 18.89
C ALA A 625 -1.14 10.12 19.89
N LEU A 626 -0.98 9.79 21.19
CA LEU A 626 -0.50 10.71 22.22
C LEU A 626 0.83 10.25 22.82
N LEU A 627 1.88 11.02 22.59
CA LEU A 627 3.18 10.85 23.23
C LEU A 627 3.42 11.95 24.26
N ILE A 628 3.70 11.57 25.50
CA ILE A 628 4.04 12.50 26.58
C ILE A 628 5.51 12.31 26.97
N THR A 629 6.31 13.36 26.82
CA THR A 629 7.71 13.37 27.26
C THR A 629 7.97 14.58 28.15
N GLY A 630 8.11 14.33 29.47
CA GLY A 630 8.30 15.38 30.45
C GLY A 630 7.08 16.31 30.53
N ASN A 631 7.25 17.57 30.11
CA ASN A 631 6.19 18.59 30.08
C ASN A 631 5.65 18.85 28.66
N ASN A 632 5.98 18.00 27.69
CA ASN A 632 5.56 18.15 26.30
C ASN A 632 4.60 17.02 25.93
N ALA A 633 3.53 17.37 25.21
CA ALA A 633 2.60 16.44 24.60
C ALA A 633 2.71 16.56 23.07
N PHE A 634 2.86 15.43 22.40
CA PHE A 634 2.82 15.33 20.94
C PHE A 634 1.60 14.50 20.58
N LEU A 635 0.77 15.05 19.71
CA LEU A 635 -0.44 14.41 19.23
C LEU A 635 -0.34 14.22 17.73
N THR A 636 -0.67 13.03 17.25
CA THR A 636 -0.70 12.72 15.83
C THR A 636 -2.14 12.47 15.40
N GLY A 637 -2.53 13.15 14.33
CA GLY A 637 -3.80 13.01 13.63
C GLY A 637 -3.88 11.73 12.79
N THR A 638 -4.74 11.75 11.78
CA THR A 638 -4.94 10.62 10.87
C THR A 638 -4.56 11.00 9.44
N VAL A 639 -4.43 10.03 8.54
CA VAL A 639 -4.24 10.31 7.10
C VAL A 639 -5.53 10.71 6.38
N ASN A 640 -6.63 10.86 7.13
CA ASN A 640 -7.92 11.33 6.64
C ASN A 640 -8.21 12.72 7.22
N PRO A 641 -9.14 13.49 6.62
CA PRO A 641 -9.51 14.80 7.13
C PRO A 641 -9.82 14.82 8.64
N ASP A 642 -9.05 15.61 9.37
CA ASP A 642 -9.12 15.78 10.81
C ASP A 642 -9.86 17.07 11.21
N SER A 643 -10.76 16.96 12.18
CA SER A 643 -11.36 18.11 12.87
C SER A 643 -10.79 18.22 14.27
N ILE A 644 -9.90 19.18 14.47
CA ILE A 644 -9.16 19.43 15.71
C ILE A 644 -9.81 20.59 16.45
N VAL A 645 -10.22 20.39 17.69
CA VAL A 645 -10.75 21.45 18.57
C VAL A 645 -9.92 21.51 19.85
N TYR A 646 -9.29 22.66 20.08
CA TYR A 646 -8.49 22.88 21.29
C TYR A 646 -8.87 24.20 21.96
N ARG A 647 -9.14 24.14 23.27
CA ARG A 647 -9.29 25.31 24.13
C ARG A 647 -8.10 25.39 25.05
N VAL A 648 -7.31 26.45 24.92
CA VAL A 648 -6.08 26.65 25.67
C VAL A 648 -6.38 26.60 27.18
N GLY A 649 -5.61 25.79 27.91
CA GLY A 649 -5.75 25.64 29.36
C GLY A 649 -6.88 24.71 29.85
N ASN A 650 -7.69 24.12 28.97
CA ASN A 650 -8.77 23.21 29.36
C ASN A 650 -8.29 21.78 29.74
N GLY A 651 -6.99 21.49 29.58
CA GLY A 651 -6.42 20.17 29.86
C GLY A 651 -6.92 19.04 28.94
N GLN A 652 -7.59 19.39 27.83
CA GLN A 652 -8.14 18.44 26.88
C GLN A 652 -8.09 18.98 25.46
N ILE A 653 -7.93 18.09 24.48
CA ILE A 653 -7.98 18.37 23.04
C ILE A 653 -8.88 17.34 22.37
N ASN A 654 -9.67 17.77 21.38
CA ASN A 654 -10.53 16.88 20.61
C ASN A 654 -10.02 16.76 19.17
N ILE A 655 -9.91 15.55 18.64
CA ILE A 655 -9.65 15.27 17.22
C ILE A 655 -10.72 14.32 16.72
N ASN A 656 -11.48 14.67 15.69
CA ASN A 656 -12.52 13.80 15.10
C ASN A 656 -13.57 13.28 16.12
N GLY A 657 -13.93 14.12 17.11
CA GLY A 657 -14.83 13.74 18.19
C GLY A 657 -14.16 12.97 19.33
N VAL A 658 -12.91 12.57 19.16
CA VAL A 658 -12.11 11.83 20.14
C VAL A 658 -11.42 12.81 21.10
N THR A 659 -11.68 12.69 22.41
CA THR A 659 -11.15 13.63 23.43
C THR A 659 -9.93 13.05 24.12
N TYR A 660 -8.76 13.66 23.93
CA TYR A 660 -7.51 13.35 24.62
C TYR A 660 -7.38 14.22 25.87
N VAL A 661 -7.07 13.59 27.01
CA VAL A 661 -6.85 14.29 28.29
C VAL A 661 -5.36 14.53 28.48
N LEU A 662 -4.97 15.78 28.69
CA LEU A 662 -3.60 16.20 28.90
C LEU A 662 -3.31 16.32 30.40
N PRO A 663 -2.19 15.78 30.89
CA PRO A 663 -1.76 16.01 32.26
C PRO A 663 -1.62 17.50 32.59
N SER A 664 -1.87 17.86 33.85
CA SER A 664 -1.84 19.27 34.29
C SER A 664 -0.45 19.91 34.26
N ASN A 665 0.63 19.12 34.09
CA ASN A 665 2.00 19.60 33.99
C ASN A 665 2.46 19.90 32.54
N ILE A 666 1.62 19.66 31.53
CA ILE A 666 1.96 19.94 30.13
C ILE A 666 2.12 21.46 29.92
N LYS A 667 3.21 21.83 29.25
CA LYS A 667 3.64 23.20 28.92
C LYS A 667 3.76 23.44 27.41
N MET A 668 3.77 22.37 26.62
CA MET A 668 3.74 22.45 25.16
C MET A 668 2.89 21.32 24.60
N LEU A 669 2.04 21.65 23.63
CA LEU A 669 1.27 20.71 22.84
C LEU A 669 1.59 20.91 21.36
N GLN A 670 2.14 19.88 20.73
CA GLN A 670 2.32 19.83 19.29
C GLN A 670 1.32 18.84 18.70
N VAL A 671 0.62 19.25 17.63
CA VAL A 671 -0.28 18.42 16.85
C VAL A 671 0.27 18.32 15.43
N ASP A 672 0.42 17.10 14.92
CA ASP A 672 0.68 16.84 13.51
C ASP A 672 -0.56 16.20 12.92
N ALA A 673 -1.31 16.92 12.08
CA ALA A 673 -2.55 16.40 11.49
C ALA A 673 -2.31 15.38 10.35
N LEU A 674 -1.05 15.16 9.94
CA LEU A 674 -0.65 14.26 8.85
C LEU A 674 -1.19 14.66 7.47
N GLU A 675 -1.84 13.74 6.76
CA GLU A 675 -2.37 13.95 5.41
C GLU A 675 -3.88 14.13 5.53
N GLY A 676 -4.47 15.03 4.76
CA GLY A 676 -5.90 15.26 4.90
C GLY A 676 -6.30 16.63 4.39
N SER A 677 -7.55 16.99 4.68
CA SER A 677 -8.01 18.37 4.58
C SER A 677 -8.48 18.75 5.96
N ASP A 678 -7.53 19.24 6.74
CA ASP A 678 -7.59 19.29 8.18
C ASP A 678 -8.01 20.67 8.66
N VAL A 679 -8.84 20.67 9.70
CA VAL A 679 -9.46 21.86 10.27
C VAL A 679 -9.07 21.97 11.73
N LEU A 680 -8.34 23.03 12.09
CA LEU A 680 -8.08 23.41 13.46
C LEU A 680 -9.04 24.51 13.92
N ASN A 681 -9.72 24.29 15.04
CA ASN A 681 -10.44 25.31 15.81
C ASN A 681 -9.74 25.51 17.16
N LEU A 682 -8.97 26.59 17.27
CA LEU A 682 -8.20 26.96 18.44
C LEU A 682 -8.86 28.13 19.16
N ILE A 683 -9.16 27.94 20.44
CA ILE A 683 -9.77 28.95 21.30
C ILE A 683 -8.79 29.34 22.39
N GLY A 684 -8.36 30.60 22.37
CA GLY A 684 -7.49 31.28 23.32
C GLY A 684 -8.13 31.45 24.70
N THR A 685 -7.48 32.27 25.54
CA THR A 685 -7.91 32.45 26.93
C THR A 685 -8.70 33.74 27.08
N SER A 686 -8.52 34.46 28.19
CA SER A 686 -9.00 35.85 28.33
C SER A 686 -7.83 36.80 28.57
N GLY A 687 -6.61 36.26 28.55
CA GLY A 687 -5.35 36.98 28.66
C GLY A 687 -4.92 37.49 27.28
N ASN A 688 -3.66 37.93 27.18
CA ASN A 688 -3.11 38.37 25.89
C ASN A 688 -2.38 37.20 25.24
N GLU A 689 -2.71 36.93 23.98
CA GLU A 689 -2.10 35.88 23.19
C GLU A 689 -1.41 36.40 21.92
N SER A 690 -0.41 35.66 21.47
CA SER A 690 0.28 35.92 20.21
C SER A 690 0.28 34.68 19.33
N GLY A 691 -0.13 34.83 18.07
CA GLY A 691 -0.15 33.75 17.10
C GLY A 691 0.65 34.04 15.84
N LEU A 692 1.01 32.99 15.13
CA LEU A 692 1.50 33.02 13.75
C LEU A 692 0.81 31.91 12.97
N THR A 693 0.18 32.25 11.85
CA THR A 693 -0.25 31.25 10.86
C THR A 693 0.51 31.40 9.56
N ARG A 694 0.83 30.25 8.98
CA ARG A 694 1.28 30.09 7.60
C ARG A 694 0.56 28.87 7.01
N PRO A 695 0.50 28.70 5.68
CA PRO A 695 -0.09 27.50 5.09
C PRO A 695 0.49 26.23 5.72
N GLY A 696 -0.39 25.34 6.20
CA GLY A 696 0.01 24.10 6.84
C GLY A 696 0.60 24.26 8.25
N THR A 697 0.68 25.45 8.85
CA THR A 697 1.25 25.60 10.20
C THR A 697 0.62 26.72 11.03
N VAL A 698 0.29 26.39 12.27
CA VAL A 698 -0.19 27.33 13.29
C VAL A 698 0.73 27.27 14.50
N PHE A 699 1.21 28.42 14.92
CA PHE A 699 1.87 28.62 16.21
C PHE A 699 1.02 29.55 17.06
N PHE A 700 0.86 29.21 18.33
CA PHE A 700 0.09 29.99 19.29
C PHE A 700 0.79 30.00 20.65
N GLU A 701 1.18 31.19 21.08
CA GLU A 701 1.88 31.44 22.34
C GLU A 701 0.98 32.27 23.26
N HIS A 702 1.01 31.95 24.54
CA HIS A 702 0.31 32.69 25.60
C HIS A 702 1.34 33.47 26.44
N ASP A 703 1.07 34.75 26.77
CA ASP A 703 2.05 35.72 27.29
C ASP A 703 2.86 35.27 28.52
N SER A 704 4.11 35.77 28.54
CA SER A 704 5.18 35.70 29.55
C SER A 704 4.81 35.97 31.01
N THR A 705 3.62 36.54 31.30
CA THR A 705 3.12 36.74 32.68
C THR A 705 2.52 35.48 33.30
N HIS A 706 2.21 34.45 32.51
CA HIS A 706 1.70 33.15 32.97
C HIS A 706 2.54 32.02 32.37
N ALA A 707 3.31 31.32 33.21
CA ALA A 707 4.18 30.25 32.76
C ALA A 707 3.45 29.12 32.00
N GLY A 708 3.55 29.13 30.66
CA GLY A 708 3.75 27.96 29.79
C GLY A 708 2.50 27.19 29.35
N PHE A 709 2.02 27.51 28.15
CA PHE A 709 1.35 26.57 27.26
C PHE A 709 1.56 27.00 25.80
N ASP A 710 2.55 26.43 25.13
CA ASP A 710 2.78 26.67 23.69
C ASP A 710 1.98 25.65 22.87
N PHE A 711 1.25 26.10 21.86
CA PHE A 711 0.54 25.24 20.93
C PHE A 711 1.13 25.36 19.52
N THR A 712 1.44 24.22 18.91
CA THR A 712 1.85 24.14 17.51
C THR A 712 0.98 23.12 16.81
N ALA A 713 0.44 23.46 15.65
CA ALA A 713 -0.17 22.49 14.74
C ALA A 713 0.52 22.56 13.37
N VAL A 714 0.82 21.41 12.79
CA VAL A 714 1.37 21.28 11.43
C VAL A 714 0.46 20.43 10.56
N ASN A 715 0.59 20.58 9.24
CA ASN A 715 -0.25 19.97 8.21
C ASN A 715 -1.73 20.32 8.36
N VAL A 716 -2.04 21.59 8.63
CA VAL A 716 -3.41 22.08 8.76
C VAL A 716 -3.75 23.03 7.60
N GLU A 717 -4.74 22.67 6.78
CA GLU A 717 -5.21 23.49 5.67
C GLU A 717 -6.11 24.63 6.14
N ILE A 718 -6.99 24.38 7.11
CA ILE A 718 -7.95 25.37 7.62
C ILE A 718 -7.71 25.64 9.10
N ALA A 719 -7.22 26.84 9.42
CA ALA A 719 -7.08 27.31 10.79
C ALA A 719 -8.23 28.28 11.14
N ILE A 720 -8.87 28.08 12.29
CA ILE A 720 -9.85 28.96 12.90
C ILE A 720 -9.32 29.29 14.29
N LEU A 721 -8.96 30.55 14.50
CA LEU A 721 -8.37 31.05 15.74
C LEU A 721 -9.33 32.06 16.38
N ASP A 722 -9.63 31.88 17.66
CA ASP A 722 -10.41 32.82 18.46
C ASP A 722 -9.58 33.25 19.68
N GLY A 723 -9.22 34.53 19.79
CA GLY A 723 -8.50 35.06 20.95
C GLY A 723 -9.29 34.98 22.26
N ASN A 724 -10.63 35.01 22.20
CA ASN A 724 -11.52 34.85 23.36
C ASN A 724 -11.33 35.87 24.52
N GLY A 725 -10.64 36.99 24.27
CA GLY A 725 -10.53 38.16 25.15
C GLY A 725 -9.09 38.69 25.21
N GLY A 726 -8.87 39.84 25.86
CA GLY A 726 -7.52 40.42 25.96
C GLY A 726 -7.11 41.25 24.74
N THR A 727 -5.81 41.52 24.62
CA THR A 727 -5.18 42.26 23.51
C THR A 727 -4.30 41.32 22.71
N ASP A 728 -4.93 40.62 21.77
CA ASP A 728 -4.27 39.56 21.01
C ASP A 728 -3.61 40.06 19.73
N THR A 729 -2.48 39.45 19.41
CA THR A 729 -1.70 39.75 18.20
C THR A 729 -1.60 38.52 17.31
N LEU A 730 -1.84 38.67 16.01
CA LEU A 730 -1.67 37.58 15.04
C LEU A 730 -0.79 38.00 13.88
N THR A 731 0.15 37.13 13.49
CA THR A 731 0.84 37.24 12.22
C THR A 731 0.26 36.26 11.22
N LEU A 732 -0.20 36.75 10.07
CA LEU A 732 -0.60 35.96 8.91
C LEU A 732 0.52 36.05 7.87
N ARG A 733 1.05 34.92 7.41
CA ARG A 733 2.00 34.89 6.30
C ARG A 733 1.58 33.85 5.28
N ASP A 734 1.67 34.19 4.01
CA ASP A 734 1.48 33.26 2.90
C ASP A 734 2.75 32.40 2.68
N PRO A 735 2.73 31.45 1.71
CA PRO A 735 3.92 30.76 1.28
C PRO A 735 4.78 31.73 0.45
N ALA A 736 6.11 31.59 0.53
CA ALA A 736 7.05 32.37 -0.29
C ALA A 736 7.06 31.88 -1.75
N THR A 737 5.88 31.87 -2.38
CA THR A 737 5.58 31.40 -3.73
C THR A 737 4.90 32.52 -4.50
N THR A 738 4.88 32.47 -5.83
CA THR A 738 4.18 33.49 -6.65
C THR A 738 2.66 33.26 -6.69
N SER A 739 2.07 32.75 -5.62
CA SER A 739 0.61 32.57 -5.53
C SER A 739 -0.04 33.95 -5.41
N ASP A 740 -1.27 34.07 -5.94
CA ASP A 740 -2.05 35.31 -5.79
C ASP A 740 -3.02 35.09 -4.62
N ASP A 741 -2.68 35.57 -3.44
CA ASP A 741 -3.41 35.30 -2.21
C ASP A 741 -4.29 36.50 -1.78
N LYS A 742 -5.26 36.23 -0.90
CA LYS A 742 -6.21 37.27 -0.46
C LYS A 742 -6.27 37.40 1.04
N PHE A 743 -6.19 38.64 1.49
CA PHE A 743 -6.23 39.03 2.89
C PHE A 743 -7.41 39.96 3.14
N PHE A 744 -8.19 39.68 4.18
CA PHE A 744 -9.33 40.48 4.61
C PHE A 744 -9.20 40.78 6.08
N ALA A 745 -9.00 42.05 6.44
CA ALA A 745 -8.90 42.47 7.82
C ALA A 745 -10.00 43.49 8.15
N ARG A 746 -10.68 43.22 9.26
CA ARG A 746 -11.74 44.01 9.90
C ARG A 746 -11.30 44.28 11.35
N PRO A 747 -11.93 45.20 12.08
CA PRO A 747 -11.45 45.57 13.42
C PRO A 747 -11.19 44.39 14.37
N ASN A 748 -12.07 43.37 14.37
CA ASN A 748 -11.97 42.21 15.26
C ASN A 748 -11.78 40.87 14.52
N SER A 749 -11.47 40.88 13.22
CA SER A 749 -11.23 39.64 12.49
C SER A 749 -10.28 39.80 11.32
N ALA A 750 -9.42 38.82 11.09
CA ALA A 750 -8.57 38.76 9.92
C ALA A 750 -8.68 37.40 9.25
N VAL A 751 -8.69 37.38 7.92
CA VAL A 751 -8.80 36.16 7.13
C VAL A 751 -7.75 36.19 6.02
N MET A 752 -7.04 35.08 5.86
CA MET A 752 -6.14 34.81 4.73
C MET A 752 -6.60 33.54 4.03
N PHE A 753 -6.63 33.52 2.71
CA PHE A 753 -6.89 32.29 1.96
C PHE A 753 -6.24 32.28 0.59
N ALA A 754 -5.91 31.08 0.13
CA ALA A 754 -5.38 30.86 -1.20
C ALA A 754 -6.44 31.08 -2.29
N ALA A 755 -6.07 31.63 -3.44
CA ALA A 755 -7.01 31.78 -4.55
C ALA A 755 -7.54 30.44 -5.10
N ASP A 756 -6.76 29.36 -4.99
CA ASP A 756 -7.14 28.01 -5.40
C ASP A 756 -7.90 27.22 -4.30
N GLY A 757 -8.02 27.78 -3.10
CA GLY A 757 -8.66 27.16 -1.95
C GLY A 757 -7.81 26.12 -1.20
N SER A 758 -6.50 26.05 -1.47
CA SER A 758 -5.58 25.09 -0.82
C SER A 758 -5.38 25.31 0.67
N TYR A 759 -5.52 26.54 1.18
CA TYR A 759 -5.48 26.84 2.61
C TYR A 759 -6.34 28.05 2.99
N GLN A 760 -6.71 28.13 4.27
CA GLN A 760 -7.43 29.25 4.86
C GLN A 760 -7.07 29.45 6.34
N SER A 761 -6.83 30.68 6.75
CA SER A 761 -6.71 31.09 8.16
C SER A 761 -7.78 32.11 8.48
N ASN A 762 -8.65 31.80 9.45
CA ASN A 762 -9.66 32.68 9.99
C ASN A 762 -9.30 33.05 11.42
N ALA A 763 -9.25 34.33 11.73
CA ALA A 763 -8.90 34.83 13.04
C ALA A 763 -9.98 35.77 13.55
N PHE A 764 -10.41 35.57 14.79
CA PHE A 764 -11.41 36.36 15.49
C PHE A 764 -10.84 36.82 16.84
N GLY A 765 -11.15 38.04 17.27
CA GLY A 765 -10.65 38.60 18.53
C GLY A 765 -9.23 39.17 18.46
N PHE A 766 -8.50 38.97 17.36
CA PHE A 766 -7.18 39.55 17.13
C PHE A 766 -7.30 40.98 16.61
N ILE A 767 -7.13 41.93 17.52
CA ILE A 767 -7.23 43.37 17.22
C ILE A 767 -5.93 43.95 16.68
N THR A 768 -4.80 43.25 16.85
CA THR A 768 -3.53 43.60 16.20
C THR A 768 -3.14 42.51 15.22
N THR A 769 -2.98 42.83 13.93
CA THR A 769 -2.52 41.86 12.94
C THR A 769 -1.37 42.34 12.09
N GLY A 770 -0.40 41.46 11.85
CA GLY A 770 0.68 41.63 10.89
C GLY A 770 0.47 40.69 9.71
N ILE A 771 0.37 41.24 8.51
CA ILE A 771 0.14 40.50 7.27
C ILE A 771 1.42 40.59 6.42
N PHE A 772 1.92 39.46 5.96
CA PHE A 772 3.08 39.41 5.07
C PHE A 772 2.67 38.59 3.85
N GLY A 773 2.59 39.25 2.69
CA GLY A 773 2.42 38.60 1.39
C GLY A 773 3.75 38.37 0.67
N ASP A 774 3.70 37.67 -0.45
CA ASP A 774 4.69 37.54 -1.51
C ASP A 774 3.96 37.11 -2.79
N GLY A 775 4.05 37.85 -3.90
CA GLY A 775 3.29 37.52 -5.12
C GLY A 775 2.46 38.71 -5.60
N ASN A 776 1.34 38.48 -6.31
CA ASN A 776 0.38 39.55 -6.66
C ASN A 776 -0.85 39.53 -5.72
N ASP A 777 -0.66 39.94 -4.47
CA ASP A 777 -1.68 39.76 -3.43
C ASP A 777 -2.72 40.88 -3.37
N LEU A 778 -3.93 40.51 -2.95
CA LEU A 778 -5.03 41.43 -2.67
C LEU A 778 -5.23 41.57 -1.16
N LEU A 779 -5.01 42.77 -0.65
CA LEU A 779 -5.35 43.18 0.70
C LEU A 779 -6.67 43.96 0.71
N ARG A 780 -7.60 43.55 1.57
CA ARG A 780 -8.83 44.28 1.84
C ARG A 780 -8.95 44.68 3.30
N PHE A 781 -9.11 45.97 3.54
CA PHE A 781 -9.40 46.54 4.85
C PHE A 781 -10.85 47.00 4.97
N SER A 782 -11.39 46.91 6.18
CA SER A 782 -12.68 47.51 6.57
C SER A 782 -12.53 48.18 7.93
N ASP A 783 -13.16 49.33 8.07
CA ASP A 783 -13.08 50.23 9.21
C ASP A 783 -13.94 49.78 10.40
N SER A 784 -13.84 50.55 11.48
CA SER A 784 -14.76 50.58 12.59
C SER A 784 -15.74 51.76 12.44
N PRO A 785 -16.79 51.89 13.28
CA PRO A 785 -17.64 53.07 13.27
C PRO A 785 -17.00 54.35 13.84
N ASP A 786 -15.77 54.26 14.38
CA ASP A 786 -15.02 55.39 14.94
C ASP A 786 -14.10 56.01 13.88
N ASN A 787 -13.45 57.13 14.20
CA ASN A 787 -12.52 57.76 13.26
C ASN A 787 -11.23 56.93 13.11
N ASP A 788 -10.98 56.47 11.90
CA ASP A 788 -9.90 55.58 11.55
C ASP A 788 -8.89 56.23 10.58
N THR A 789 -7.67 55.68 10.55
CA THR A 789 -6.59 56.19 9.71
C THR A 789 -5.90 55.09 8.92
N LEU A 790 -5.94 55.21 7.60
CA LEU A 790 -5.17 54.40 6.67
C LEU A 790 -3.89 55.12 6.28
N THR A 791 -2.76 54.44 6.32
CA THR A 791 -1.49 54.89 5.72
C THR A 791 -1.02 53.81 4.75
N ALA A 792 -0.83 54.15 3.48
CA ALA A 792 -0.42 53.20 2.46
C ALA A 792 0.68 53.76 1.54
N SER A 793 1.63 52.90 1.22
CA SER A 793 2.73 53.09 0.27
C SER A 793 2.98 51.76 -0.47
N PRO A 794 3.68 51.74 -1.61
CA PRO A 794 3.92 50.49 -2.34
C PRO A 794 4.54 49.42 -1.42
N GLY A 795 3.86 48.27 -1.30
CA GLY A 795 4.28 47.16 -0.45
C GLY A 795 4.12 47.35 1.07
N LEU A 796 3.49 48.43 1.56
CA LEU A 796 3.24 48.63 2.99
C LEU A 796 1.92 49.39 3.22
N ALA A 797 1.04 48.84 4.04
CA ALA A 797 -0.17 49.52 4.50
C ALA A 797 -0.39 49.27 5.99
N THR A 798 -0.86 50.29 6.69
CA THR A 798 -1.29 50.20 8.07
C THR A 798 -2.66 50.85 8.19
N PHE A 799 -3.61 50.15 8.78
CA PHE A 799 -4.94 50.66 9.07
C PHE A 799 -5.21 50.56 10.57
N THR A 800 -5.40 51.72 11.20
CA THR A 800 -5.54 51.84 12.65
C THR A 800 -6.82 52.56 13.01
N GLY A 801 -7.52 52.00 13.99
CA GLY A 801 -8.60 52.66 14.70
C GLY A 801 -8.34 52.73 16.19
N PRO A 802 -9.27 53.27 16.99
CA PRO A 802 -9.12 53.33 18.45
C PRO A 802 -8.98 51.97 19.12
N THR A 803 -9.49 50.91 18.48
CA THR A 803 -9.60 49.55 19.04
C THR A 803 -8.85 48.48 18.25
N PHE A 804 -8.26 48.82 17.10
CA PHE A 804 -7.56 47.85 16.25
C PHE A 804 -6.36 48.48 15.53
N SER A 805 -5.39 47.64 15.17
CA SER A 805 -4.20 48.04 14.40
C SER A 805 -3.76 46.90 13.48
N HIS A 806 -4.02 47.05 12.19
CA HIS A 806 -3.62 46.07 11.18
C HIS A 806 -2.50 46.64 10.32
N SER A 807 -1.43 45.88 10.13
CA SER A 807 -0.31 46.23 9.25
C SER A 807 -0.10 45.12 8.25
N ALA A 808 0.18 45.48 7.01
CA ALA A 808 0.42 44.56 5.92
C ALA A 808 1.64 44.98 5.12
N GLN A 809 2.42 44.00 4.67
CA GLN A 809 3.62 44.17 3.86
C GLN A 809 3.52 43.30 2.60
N ASN A 810 4.22 43.71 1.54
CA ASN A 810 4.36 42.99 0.27
C ASN A 810 3.01 42.60 -0.37
N PHE A 811 2.24 43.61 -0.78
CA PHE A 811 1.00 43.41 -1.54
C PHE A 811 0.95 44.40 -2.71
N ASP A 812 0.25 44.03 -3.77
CA ASP A 812 0.12 44.84 -4.98
C ASP A 812 -1.20 45.61 -5.01
N VAL A 813 -2.27 45.01 -4.49
CA VAL A 813 -3.60 45.60 -4.52
C VAL A 813 -4.11 45.83 -3.11
N LEU A 814 -4.45 47.07 -2.79
CA LEU A 814 -5.15 47.43 -1.56
C LEU A 814 -6.55 47.92 -1.89
N VAL A 815 -7.55 47.36 -1.22
CA VAL A 815 -8.93 47.87 -1.20
C VAL A 815 -9.28 48.23 0.24
N ALA A 816 -9.54 49.50 0.53
CA ALA A 816 -10.00 49.91 1.85
C ALA A 816 -11.38 50.55 1.76
N VAL A 817 -12.27 50.18 2.67
CA VAL A 817 -13.65 50.68 2.73
C VAL A 817 -13.89 51.30 4.10
N SER A 818 -14.38 52.53 4.11
CA SER A 818 -14.98 53.21 5.26
C SER A 818 -16.51 53.10 5.22
N LEU A 819 -17.15 53.01 6.37
CA LEU A 819 -18.59 52.85 6.57
C LEU A 819 -19.18 53.99 7.40
N ASN A 820 -18.53 54.40 8.50
CA ASN A 820 -18.94 55.55 9.33
C ASN A 820 -17.73 56.09 10.09
N GLY A 821 -17.65 57.40 10.25
CA GLY A 821 -16.55 58.03 10.98
C GLY A 821 -16.19 59.36 10.33
N VAL A 822 -15.06 59.93 10.73
CA VAL A 822 -14.35 60.93 9.94
C VAL A 822 -12.97 60.36 9.67
N ASP A 823 -12.86 59.64 8.57
CA ASP A 823 -11.73 58.79 8.26
C ASP A 823 -10.72 59.49 7.36
N THR A 824 -9.46 59.17 7.58
CA THR A 824 -8.34 59.75 6.83
C THR A 824 -7.51 58.67 6.17
N ALA A 825 -7.26 58.82 4.87
CA ALA A 825 -6.29 58.01 4.14
C ALA A 825 -5.07 58.85 3.74
N ASN A 826 -3.87 58.36 4.04
CA ASN A 826 -2.59 58.94 3.65
C ASN A 826 -1.89 58.00 2.66
N LEU A 827 -1.84 58.39 1.39
CA LEU A 827 -1.30 57.60 0.29
C LEU A 827 0.03 58.19 -0.19
N THR A 828 1.00 57.31 -0.44
CA THR A 828 2.30 57.69 -1.01
C THR A 828 2.56 56.85 -2.27
N GLY A 829 3.02 57.50 -3.34
CA GLY A 829 3.39 56.88 -4.60
C GLY A 829 4.84 56.37 -4.63
N THR A 830 5.31 56.11 -5.84
CA THR A 830 6.68 55.73 -6.18
C THR A 830 7.47 56.94 -6.69
N ALA A 831 8.78 56.79 -6.91
CA ALA A 831 9.53 57.80 -7.67
C ALA A 831 9.24 57.76 -9.19
N GLY A 832 8.32 56.89 -9.63
CA GLY A 832 7.98 56.64 -11.03
C GLY A 832 6.90 57.58 -11.56
N VAL A 833 6.03 57.04 -12.41
CA VAL A 833 4.84 57.75 -12.90
C VAL A 833 3.62 57.11 -12.25
N ASP A 834 2.94 57.89 -11.43
CA ASP A 834 1.75 57.47 -10.72
C ASP A 834 0.52 58.27 -11.15
N ALA A 835 -0.66 57.71 -10.92
CA ALA A 835 -1.93 58.34 -11.22
C ALA A 835 -2.87 58.28 -10.02
N LEU A 836 -3.54 59.40 -9.73
CA LEU A 836 -4.65 59.47 -8.79
C LEU A 836 -5.93 59.83 -9.54
N LEU A 837 -6.96 59.00 -9.44
CA LEU A 837 -8.32 59.33 -9.86
C LEU A 837 -9.19 59.44 -8.60
N ALA A 838 -9.76 60.61 -8.34
CA ALA A 838 -10.61 60.82 -7.18
C ALA A 838 -11.92 61.54 -7.52
N ARG A 839 -12.97 61.14 -6.82
CA ARG A 839 -14.31 61.73 -6.83
C ARG A 839 -14.92 61.64 -5.43
N ALA A 840 -16.07 62.25 -5.20
CA ALA A 840 -16.79 62.10 -3.93
C ALA A 840 -16.92 60.61 -3.53
N GLY A 841 -16.35 60.27 -2.37
CA GLY A 841 -16.35 58.93 -1.78
C GLY A 841 -15.47 57.88 -2.46
N VAL A 842 -14.73 58.15 -3.53
CA VAL A 842 -13.86 57.14 -4.17
C VAL A 842 -12.54 57.74 -4.60
N ALA A 843 -11.43 57.12 -4.20
CA ALA A 843 -10.10 57.46 -4.67
C ALA A 843 -9.35 56.20 -5.13
N VAL A 844 -8.69 56.28 -6.27
CA VAL A 844 -7.84 55.22 -6.81
C VAL A 844 -6.47 55.78 -7.13
N MET A 845 -5.43 55.33 -6.43
CA MET A 845 -4.04 55.67 -6.72
C MET A 845 -3.33 54.44 -7.28
N SER A 846 -2.72 54.55 -8.46
CA SER A 846 -2.03 53.44 -9.10
C SER A 846 -0.72 53.87 -9.73
N GLY A 847 0.21 52.92 -9.81
CA GLY A 847 1.52 53.10 -10.39
C GLY A 847 2.14 51.76 -10.76
N THR A 848 3.46 51.73 -11.00
CA THR A 848 4.13 50.46 -11.28
C THR A 848 4.19 49.60 -10.02
N GLY A 849 3.55 48.43 -10.04
CA GLY A 849 3.58 47.46 -8.94
C GLY A 849 2.66 47.77 -7.76
N PHE A 850 1.71 48.72 -7.90
CA PHE A 850 0.69 48.93 -6.87
C PHE A 850 -0.61 49.53 -7.41
N ASN A 851 -1.72 49.22 -6.74
CA ASN A 851 -3.05 49.81 -6.97
C ASN A 851 -3.83 49.91 -5.65
N PHE A 852 -4.09 51.14 -5.20
CA PHE A 852 -4.83 51.46 -3.99
C PHE A 852 -6.22 51.98 -4.35
N GLN A 853 -7.25 51.26 -3.96
CA GLN A 853 -8.64 51.64 -4.12
C GLN A 853 -9.28 51.93 -2.76
N LEU A 854 -9.78 53.14 -2.59
CA LEU A 854 -10.44 53.62 -1.39
C LEU A 854 -11.91 53.92 -1.66
N ASP A 855 -12.76 53.58 -0.70
CA ASP A 855 -14.19 53.87 -0.71
C ASP A 855 -14.61 54.54 0.60
N SER A 856 -15.38 55.62 0.48
CA SER A 856 -15.99 56.46 1.54
C SER A 856 -15.08 57.18 2.54
N PHE A 857 -13.75 57.26 2.35
CA PHE A 857 -12.89 58.06 3.23
C PHE A 857 -13.15 59.57 3.07
N GLU A 858 -13.54 60.28 4.14
CA GLU A 858 -13.84 61.72 4.12
C GLU A 858 -12.64 62.57 3.70
N THR A 859 -11.43 62.19 4.13
CA THR A 859 -10.19 62.88 3.78
C THR A 859 -9.19 61.93 3.13
N VAL A 860 -8.73 62.27 1.93
CA VAL A 860 -7.65 61.54 1.23
C VAL A 860 -6.48 62.49 0.99
N ASN A 861 -5.36 62.22 1.64
CA ASN A 861 -4.08 62.90 1.40
C ASN A 861 -3.21 61.99 0.52
N SER A 862 -2.63 62.55 -0.54
CA SER A 862 -1.78 61.79 -1.47
C SER A 862 -0.47 62.53 -1.76
N ASN A 863 0.59 61.77 -2.00
CA ASN A 863 1.91 62.30 -2.38
C ASN A 863 2.47 61.47 -3.54
N GLY A 864 2.65 62.07 -4.72
CA GLY A 864 3.13 61.39 -5.93
C GLY A 864 4.57 60.91 -5.83
N LEU A 865 5.50 61.79 -5.41
CA LEU A 865 6.96 61.60 -5.34
C LEU A 865 7.70 61.47 -6.69
N GLY A 866 6.98 61.36 -7.80
CA GLY A 866 7.51 61.26 -9.15
C GLY A 866 7.79 62.62 -9.81
N SER A 867 8.04 62.60 -11.12
CA SER A 867 8.26 63.82 -11.93
C SER A 867 7.31 63.92 -13.13
N SER A 868 6.23 63.14 -13.16
CA SER A 868 5.22 63.11 -14.23
C SER A 868 3.86 62.56 -13.78
N ASP A 869 3.52 62.76 -12.51
CA ASP A 869 2.33 62.19 -11.88
C ASP A 869 1.04 62.88 -12.35
N LEU A 870 -0.02 62.09 -12.55
CA LEU A 870 -1.31 62.55 -13.06
C LEU A 870 -2.39 62.48 -11.98
N VAL A 871 -2.99 63.62 -11.64
CA VAL A 871 -4.18 63.70 -10.81
C VAL A 871 -5.40 64.03 -11.64
N ARG A 872 -6.47 63.27 -11.46
CA ARG A 872 -7.78 63.48 -12.07
C ARG A 872 -8.85 63.61 -11.00
N PHE A 873 -9.50 64.77 -10.95
CA PHE A 873 -10.62 65.04 -10.07
C PHE A 873 -11.94 65.09 -10.83
N LEU A 874 -12.96 64.44 -10.28
CA LEU A 874 -14.33 64.46 -10.79
C LEU A 874 -15.27 65.00 -9.71
N GLY A 875 -15.94 66.09 -10.03
CA GLY A 875 -16.87 66.81 -9.18
C GLY A 875 -18.19 66.08 -8.93
N SER A 876 -18.95 66.61 -7.97
CA SER A 876 -20.20 66.04 -7.47
C SER A 876 -21.41 66.76 -8.07
N ALA A 877 -22.62 66.35 -7.70
CA ALA A 877 -23.82 67.11 -8.07
C ALA A 877 -23.98 68.41 -7.25
N GLY A 878 -23.19 68.60 -6.18
CA GLY A 878 -23.15 69.81 -5.37
C GLY A 878 -22.00 70.73 -5.78
N ASP A 879 -21.89 71.86 -5.10
CA ASP A 879 -20.85 72.86 -5.39
C ASP A 879 -19.46 72.33 -5.02
N ASP A 880 -18.55 72.34 -6.00
CA ASP A 880 -17.18 71.83 -5.91
C ASP A 880 -16.16 72.97 -5.81
N LEU A 881 -15.11 72.79 -4.99
CA LEU A 881 -14.03 73.76 -4.83
C LEU A 881 -12.66 73.12 -5.12
N LEU A 882 -11.99 73.59 -6.17
CA LEU A 882 -10.59 73.29 -6.44
C LEU A 882 -9.68 74.44 -6.02
N ASN A 883 -8.59 74.13 -5.33
CA ASN A 883 -7.49 75.04 -5.06
C ASN A 883 -6.16 74.36 -5.44
N ALA A 884 -5.53 74.82 -6.53
CA ALA A 884 -4.32 74.25 -7.09
C ALA A 884 -3.18 75.27 -7.21
N ASN A 885 -1.96 74.76 -7.09
CA ASN A 885 -0.70 75.42 -7.38
C ASN A 885 0.26 74.40 -8.02
N PRO A 886 1.43 74.83 -8.54
CA PRO A 886 2.28 73.99 -9.37
C PRO A 886 2.77 72.68 -8.74
N THR A 887 2.64 72.49 -7.43
CA THR A 887 3.14 71.30 -6.71
C THR A 887 2.08 70.60 -5.88
N SER A 888 0.87 71.17 -5.76
CA SER A 888 -0.17 70.62 -4.88
C SER A 888 -1.57 71.10 -5.25
N ALA A 889 -2.57 70.30 -4.92
CA ALA A 889 -3.96 70.66 -5.09
C ALA A 889 -4.83 70.14 -3.93
N SER A 890 -5.89 70.87 -3.63
CA SER A 890 -6.95 70.46 -2.71
C SER A 890 -8.29 70.56 -3.44
N PHE A 891 -9.08 69.49 -3.42
CA PHE A 891 -10.39 69.43 -4.05
C PHE A 891 -11.44 69.01 -3.03
N VAL A 892 -12.41 69.90 -2.79
CA VAL A 892 -13.54 69.66 -1.90
C VAL A 892 -14.76 69.41 -2.76
N THR A 893 -15.36 68.23 -2.64
CA THR A 893 -16.47 67.78 -3.50
C THR A 893 -17.39 66.84 -2.72
N GLY A 894 -18.71 67.05 -2.77
CA GLY A 894 -19.69 66.13 -2.19
C GLY A 894 -19.52 65.82 -0.68
N GLY A 895 -18.88 66.70 0.09
CA GLY A 895 -18.55 66.46 1.52
C GLY A 895 -17.19 65.81 1.78
N PHE A 896 -16.43 65.49 0.73
CA PHE A 896 -15.11 64.85 0.78
C PHE A 896 -14.00 65.88 0.48
N THR A 897 -12.84 65.70 1.10
CA THR A 897 -11.64 66.52 0.86
C THR A 897 -10.51 65.66 0.34
N ILE A 898 -9.99 66.00 -0.84
CA ILE A 898 -8.85 65.31 -1.45
C ILE A 898 -7.68 66.29 -1.54
N ASN A 899 -6.60 66.00 -0.84
CA ASN A 899 -5.36 66.77 -0.87
C ASN A 899 -4.27 65.97 -1.59
N THR A 900 -3.51 66.63 -2.43
CA THR A 900 -2.40 66.02 -3.17
C THR A 900 -1.20 66.94 -3.23
N VAL A 901 0.00 66.38 -3.12
CA VAL A 901 1.29 67.08 -3.21
C VAL A 901 2.24 66.31 -4.12
N SER A 902 3.26 66.98 -4.65
CA SER A 902 4.20 66.43 -5.63
C SER A 902 3.48 65.96 -6.89
N ILE A 903 2.83 66.89 -7.59
CA ILE A 903 2.06 66.63 -8.81
C ILE A 903 2.59 67.47 -9.97
N GLU A 904 2.63 66.90 -11.17
CA GLU A 904 3.02 67.63 -12.39
C GLU A 904 1.84 67.87 -13.31
N ARG A 905 0.80 67.02 -13.27
CA ARG A 905 -0.35 67.12 -14.15
C ARG A 905 -1.66 66.95 -13.40
N LEU A 906 -2.50 67.98 -13.41
CA LEU A 906 -3.83 67.98 -12.82
C LEU A 906 -4.91 68.17 -13.89
N ILE A 907 -5.95 67.34 -13.85
CA ILE A 907 -7.17 67.50 -14.65
C ILE A 907 -8.37 67.42 -13.71
N ALA A 908 -9.06 68.52 -13.49
CA ALA A 908 -10.28 68.56 -12.70
C ALA A 908 -11.49 68.84 -13.58
N THR A 909 -12.59 68.13 -13.35
CA THR A 909 -13.88 68.38 -14.01
C THR A 909 -14.91 68.62 -12.93
N ALA A 910 -15.54 69.78 -12.91
CA ALA A 910 -16.67 70.06 -12.03
C ALA A 910 -17.91 69.25 -12.44
N GLY A 911 -18.78 68.96 -11.48
CA GLY A 911 -20.01 68.22 -11.74
C GLY A 911 -21.15 69.14 -12.17
N SER A 912 -22.31 69.01 -11.53
CA SER A 912 -23.52 69.80 -11.87
C SER A 912 -23.89 70.79 -10.75
N GLY A 913 -22.90 71.21 -9.96
CA GLY A 913 -23.06 72.25 -8.96
C GLY A 913 -23.50 73.56 -9.60
N ALA A 914 -24.03 74.48 -8.79
CA ALA A 914 -24.45 75.79 -9.28
C ALA A 914 -23.37 76.86 -9.05
N ASN A 915 -22.35 76.56 -8.24
CA ASN A 915 -21.26 77.46 -7.90
C ASN A 915 -19.91 76.74 -7.85
N ASP A 916 -19.57 76.01 -8.90
CA ASP A 916 -18.29 75.30 -8.98
C ASP A 916 -17.12 76.29 -9.15
N VAL A 917 -16.15 76.26 -8.24
CA VAL A 917 -15.03 77.22 -8.21
C VAL A 917 -13.68 76.50 -8.36
N ALA A 918 -12.86 76.94 -9.31
CA ALA A 918 -11.45 76.60 -9.37
C ALA A 918 -10.57 77.81 -9.04
N ILE A 919 -9.55 77.62 -8.21
CA ILE A 919 -8.50 78.60 -7.91
C ILE A 919 -7.19 78.00 -8.39
N LEU A 920 -6.55 78.62 -9.39
CA LEU A 920 -5.29 78.17 -9.98
C LEU A 920 -4.22 79.24 -9.72
N THR A 921 -3.10 78.84 -9.13
CA THR A 921 -2.02 79.76 -8.73
C THR A 921 -0.78 79.53 -9.58
N ASP A 922 -0.13 80.61 -10.01
CA ASP A 922 1.08 80.59 -10.83
C ASP A 922 2.32 80.04 -10.10
N SER A 923 3.36 79.77 -10.87
CA SER A 923 4.71 79.48 -10.41
C SER A 923 5.53 80.78 -10.29
N ALA A 924 6.80 80.65 -9.90
CA ALA A 924 7.74 81.78 -9.96
C ALA A 924 8.25 82.07 -11.39
N GLY A 925 8.00 81.16 -12.34
CA GLY A 925 8.39 81.26 -13.75
C GLY A 925 7.33 81.95 -14.61
N ASN A 926 7.53 81.93 -15.94
CA ASN A 926 6.53 82.47 -16.86
C ASN A 926 5.44 81.43 -17.11
N ASP A 927 4.20 81.77 -16.78
CA ASP A 927 3.06 80.86 -16.91
C ASP A 927 2.04 81.33 -17.95
N THR A 928 1.27 80.39 -18.48
CA THR A 928 0.26 80.65 -19.50
C THR A 928 -1.09 80.10 -19.05
N PHE A 929 -2.11 80.97 -19.04
CA PHE A 929 -3.50 80.56 -18.90
C PHE A 929 -4.22 80.58 -20.26
N SER A 930 -4.86 79.48 -20.65
CA SER A 930 -5.72 79.42 -21.83
C SER A 930 -7.14 79.02 -21.46
N GLY A 931 -8.13 79.81 -21.88
CA GLY A 931 -9.56 79.54 -21.67
C GLY A 931 -10.29 79.32 -23.00
N THR A 932 -11.10 78.26 -23.07
CA THR A 932 -12.07 77.99 -24.15
C THR A 932 -13.49 77.86 -23.56
N VAL A 933 -14.48 77.44 -24.36
CA VAL A 933 -15.91 77.41 -23.95
C VAL A 933 -16.12 76.85 -22.54
N SER A 934 -15.62 75.66 -22.22
CA SER A 934 -15.78 75.07 -20.88
C SER A 934 -14.48 74.63 -20.22
N VAL A 935 -13.33 74.91 -20.83
CA VAL A 935 -12.02 74.44 -20.35
C VAL A 935 -11.12 75.63 -20.04
N GLY A 936 -10.57 75.66 -18.83
CA GLY A 936 -9.45 76.49 -18.42
C GLY A 936 -8.19 75.65 -18.29
N THR A 937 -7.03 76.19 -18.64
CA THR A 937 -5.75 75.50 -18.48
C THR A 937 -4.68 76.49 -18.05
N LEU A 938 -4.04 76.27 -16.91
CA LEU A 938 -2.86 76.98 -16.45
C LEU A 938 -1.65 76.05 -16.59
N GLN A 939 -0.59 76.51 -17.24
CA GLN A 939 0.61 75.69 -17.43
C GLN A 939 1.88 76.54 -17.40
N GLY A 940 2.96 75.89 -16.96
CA GLY A 940 4.30 76.47 -16.88
C GLY A 940 5.38 75.40 -16.93
N ALA A 941 6.61 75.78 -16.62
CA ALA A 941 7.70 74.81 -16.56
C ALA A 941 7.45 73.80 -15.43
N GLY A 942 7.23 72.52 -15.79
CA GLY A 942 7.09 71.42 -14.83
C GLY A 942 5.68 71.18 -14.29
N PHE A 943 4.67 71.97 -14.69
CA PHE A 943 3.28 71.72 -14.26
C PHE A 943 2.25 72.03 -15.34
N PHE A 944 1.12 71.31 -15.28
CA PHE A 944 -0.04 71.48 -16.15
C PHE A 944 -1.32 71.28 -15.34
N GLU A 945 -2.17 72.30 -15.26
CA GLU A 945 -3.44 72.27 -14.54
C GLU A 945 -4.58 72.57 -15.51
N GLN A 946 -5.51 71.64 -15.67
CA GLN A 946 -6.68 71.80 -16.52
C GLN A 946 -7.96 71.66 -15.70
N THR A 947 -8.91 72.55 -15.94
CA THR A 947 -10.23 72.58 -15.31
C THR A 947 -11.31 72.54 -16.38
N THR A 948 -12.35 71.73 -16.20
CA THR A 948 -13.49 71.63 -17.13
C THR A 948 -14.80 71.87 -16.38
N ASN A 949 -15.72 72.63 -16.99
CA ASN A 949 -17.09 72.91 -16.51
C ASN A 949 -17.23 73.67 -15.17
N PHE A 950 -16.16 74.28 -14.64
CA PHE A 950 -16.28 75.13 -13.46
C PHE A 950 -17.00 76.45 -13.79
N ASP A 951 -17.95 76.89 -12.96
CA ASP A 951 -18.67 78.15 -13.14
C ASP A 951 -17.76 79.37 -12.97
N VAL A 952 -16.79 79.27 -12.06
CA VAL A 952 -15.83 80.32 -11.75
C VAL A 952 -14.41 79.77 -11.77
N ILE A 953 -13.54 80.38 -12.56
CA ILE A 953 -12.10 80.12 -12.51
C ILE A 953 -11.40 81.38 -12.00
N ARG A 954 -10.68 81.27 -10.88
CA ARG A 954 -9.85 82.33 -10.32
C ARG A 954 -8.38 82.03 -10.61
N ILE A 955 -7.72 82.86 -11.40
CA ILE A 955 -6.28 82.74 -11.66
C ILE A 955 -5.50 83.74 -10.82
N ARG A 956 -4.45 83.27 -10.14
CA ARG A 956 -3.59 84.07 -9.25
C ARG A 956 -2.17 84.11 -9.80
N GLY A 957 -1.79 85.23 -10.38
CA GLY A 957 -0.46 85.53 -10.88
C GLY A 957 0.36 86.29 -9.84
N VAL A 958 0.67 85.65 -8.71
CA VAL A 958 1.21 86.30 -7.49
C VAL A 958 2.61 85.85 -7.12
N ASN A 959 3.17 84.83 -7.78
CA ASN A 959 4.44 84.21 -7.42
C ASN A 959 5.64 84.63 -8.29
N GLY A 960 5.43 85.35 -9.40
CA GLY A 960 6.52 85.92 -10.21
C GLY A 960 6.28 85.80 -11.72
N GLY A 961 7.34 85.97 -12.51
CA GLY A 961 7.30 85.75 -13.96
C GLY A 961 6.51 86.74 -14.81
N VAL A 962 6.49 86.48 -16.11
CA VAL A 962 5.64 87.16 -17.11
C VAL A 962 4.51 86.22 -17.50
N ASN A 963 3.34 86.44 -16.90
CA ASN A 963 2.17 85.57 -17.07
C ASN A 963 1.28 86.05 -18.23
N THR A 964 0.93 85.14 -19.13
CA THR A 964 0.12 85.44 -20.32
C THR A 964 -1.23 84.75 -20.26
N ARG A 965 -2.27 85.36 -20.85
CA ARG A 965 -3.58 84.70 -21.00
C ARG A 965 -4.14 84.77 -22.41
N THR A 966 -4.83 83.72 -22.81
CA THR A 966 -5.58 83.65 -24.07
C THR A 966 -7.00 83.16 -23.82
N LEU A 967 -8.01 83.91 -24.24
CA LEU A 967 -9.42 83.57 -24.03
C LEU A 967 -10.14 83.43 -25.37
N ASN A 968 -10.90 82.34 -25.55
CA ASN A 968 -11.66 82.07 -26.76
C ASN A 968 -13.07 81.55 -26.44
N ASN A 969 -14.07 82.42 -26.52
CA ASN A 969 -15.49 82.11 -26.30
C ASN A 969 -15.79 81.37 -24.98
N ILE A 970 -15.20 81.81 -23.86
CA ILE A 970 -15.40 81.18 -22.54
C ILE A 970 -16.86 81.27 -22.06
N ALA A 971 -17.33 80.25 -21.36
CA ALA A 971 -18.67 80.18 -20.75
C ALA A 971 -18.65 80.20 -19.21
N PHE A 972 -17.47 80.35 -18.60
CA PHE A 972 -17.27 80.50 -17.15
C PHE A 972 -16.88 81.93 -16.79
N THR A 973 -17.05 82.30 -15.52
CA THR A 973 -16.58 83.59 -14.98
C THR A 973 -15.09 83.50 -14.65
N LEU A 974 -14.26 84.24 -15.36
CA LEU A 974 -12.83 84.38 -15.03
C LEU A 974 -12.61 85.54 -14.05
N ILE A 975 -11.93 85.26 -12.94
CA ILE A 975 -11.49 86.28 -11.96
C ILE A 975 -9.97 86.27 -11.92
N GLU A 976 -9.38 87.43 -12.18
CA GLU A 976 -7.92 87.59 -12.24
C GLU A 976 -7.42 88.30 -10.98
N GLN A 977 -6.35 87.76 -10.40
CA GLN A 977 -5.58 88.40 -9.33
C GLN A 977 -4.10 88.42 -9.75
N GLY A 978 -3.45 89.58 -9.67
CA GLY A 978 -2.08 89.75 -10.16
C GLY A 978 -2.01 90.27 -11.60
N THR A 979 -0.82 90.19 -12.22
CA THR A 979 -0.56 90.79 -13.54
C THR A 979 -0.63 89.73 -14.63
N TRP A 980 -1.58 89.86 -15.56
CA TRP A 980 -1.74 88.96 -16.71
C TRP A 980 -1.74 89.78 -18.00
N THR A 981 -0.82 89.47 -18.91
CA THR A 981 -0.74 90.10 -20.24
C THR A 981 -1.59 89.39 -21.27
#